data_AF-A0A7C6H6R3-F1
#
_entry.id   AF-A0A7C6H6R3-F1
#
_cell.length_a   1.000
_cell.length_b   1.000
_cell.length_c   1.000
_cell.angle_alpha   90.00
_cell.angle_beta   90.00
_cell.angle_gamma   90.00
#
_symmetry.space_group_name_H-M   'P 1'
#
loop_
_entity.id
_entity.type
_entity.pdbx_description
1 polymer ?
#
loop_
_entity_poly.entity_id
_entity_poly.type
_entity_poly.pdbx_seq_one_letter_code
_entity_poly.pdbx_strand_id
1 'polypeptide(L)'
;MMEIDKGRPSGQALKEKMPFKGGLRSRVQDTWLGRNWSTVLILVAIILIALFVRSYFGYATAVDNGFLVGGGSDSYYHQRVIEYVQETGSHLVNDPLLNYPLGMRNARPPLFDWSVAVTGQLLSGVTGMDISSATGYALLSSTAIWGALTCIPVFMITRAAFGNRAGLLAALLLAIMPGHVQRSVFANADHDAMILFFVVFAFYFLLRALMSIRGTKWVENWKSASSVRQGIKSYLGMNHRSLIYALLGGVCVATVAMIWTGFTYVLVIILVYLLVQVLINRFRNVDSMGELMVVGVMLASAFAIMAPLYWQMDYWNQWFDVPFYLFLGSMVIGALFTVSRDYPWTLTIPVVVAIVAVALIAVYLISPSLFDAIVSGQGYLVKSKLYSTIAEAQAPGFSNLALSFGAVTFWLAIIGLVWAAVKVPKNPSPHFIFVVVWMGVSMYMAASAQRFMFNAAPAFAMAAGWILALIIAAIKFEEVSRALSGFRSNPLATLRKAFKLRHVAGALFLAFLIVAPNVWTAVDAGIPSETKRGLDKQIYDVMPSFLRPGNYNTATGSFWYLGAFTYSLPLPSTYWPTAWRWFSQQDSGVEEADRPAFLSWWDYGFEAIQQGKHPTVADNFQNGYQFAGSFITAGSEEDAVALMIIRLLEGTGVTDEIAAVMNSHGVDAGKVKEIMNNPSAYIDEVKNNPDVYGPYDNDLSAQNAKYAAARVELQDAGLEGLVDIYSKVREVSGKDIGYFAVDGRLFPFSASFNNIFYAPATLSDRVIDPYTNAPVDYYEIKAVTSTGLLKSVQDLTPRDMVLYYTIVYKDAFYKTMLYRAMMGYGPSDVGKNGQGIPGISGSLADMDPMPAWNLTHFKQVYRTAYYSPLNSTEAAQHPESWYAISYEEALQRQKDIEAGIDHGTVDLSASTLTSGVVFIQYYDGAILRGQATSSDGTPLSGIYVTAVDELGIPHHTVQTDEDGNYELILPFGDIKVVYSAGTLNKQTQVASVITEKPYNISYAQAMRKDPNYTFDGDIELDVSIVSGRVYWDNNGDNIYDPDVDEVMDNATVVLENPESGFRQEVATNATGEYRIIALRDEGSYIYGVLDGHSFLNRTISMNEYGDTRWDIPIRPSSISGTVEFESGGPAPSVDLSLKDEASGEARRVTTDESGQFEFDKLLP
;
A
#
# COMPACT_ATOMS: atom_id res chain seq x y z
N MET A 1 17.77 -88.76 -15.43
CA MET A 1 17.83 -88.83 -16.91
C MET A 1 17.38 -87.48 -17.41
N MET A 2 18.15 -86.62 -18.06
CA MET A 2 19.51 -86.67 -18.59
C MET A 2 19.90 -85.20 -18.74
N GLU A 3 20.84 -84.68 -17.94
CA GLU A 3 21.71 -83.57 -18.34
C GLU A 3 22.93 -83.52 -17.42
N ILE A 4 24.08 -83.53 -18.09
CA ILE A 4 25.48 -83.75 -17.69
C ILE A 4 26.17 -82.51 -18.32
N ASP A 5 27.12 -81.75 -17.75
CA ASP A 5 28.28 -82.14 -16.97
C ASP A 5 28.92 -80.93 -16.25
N LYS A 6 29.52 -81.25 -15.09
CA LYS A 6 30.81 -80.81 -14.49
C LYS A 6 31.30 -79.35 -14.46
N GLY A 7 31.72 -78.97 -13.24
CA GLY A 7 32.88 -78.07 -13.04
C GLY A 7 33.04 -77.46 -11.63
N ARG A 8 33.38 -78.27 -10.61
CA ARG A 8 33.87 -77.82 -9.28
C ARG A 8 35.38 -77.41 -9.35
N PRO A 9 36.08 -77.06 -8.25
CA PRO A 9 35.99 -75.92 -7.33
C PRO A 9 37.41 -75.30 -7.05
N SER A 10 37.55 -74.30 -6.17
CA SER A 10 38.59 -74.31 -5.10
C SER A 10 38.69 -72.96 -4.39
N GLY A 11 38.58 -72.99 -3.06
CA GLY A 11 39.13 -71.95 -2.21
C GLY A 11 40.64 -72.11 -2.09
N GLN A 12 41.36 -70.99 -1.97
CA GLN A 12 42.70 -70.95 -1.41
C GLN A 12 42.92 -69.68 -0.61
N ALA A 13 43.71 -69.87 0.43
CA ALA A 13 43.92 -69.03 1.59
C ALA A 13 44.60 -67.68 1.31
N LEU A 14 44.32 -66.77 2.25
CA LEU A 14 45.17 -65.69 2.74
C LEU A 14 46.65 -65.81 2.34
N LYS A 15 47.14 -64.84 1.55
CA LYS A 15 48.53 -64.39 1.60
C LYS A 15 48.55 -62.94 2.06
N GLU A 16 49.03 -62.76 3.28
CA GLU A 16 49.50 -61.48 3.81
C GLU A 16 50.45 -60.82 2.80
N LYS A 17 50.13 -59.58 2.41
CA LYS A 17 51.13 -58.63 1.91
C LYS A 17 51.41 -57.63 3.02
N MET A 18 52.63 -57.68 3.55
CA MET A 18 53.18 -56.66 4.46
C MET A 18 53.09 -55.24 3.87
N PRO A 19 53.02 -54.21 4.72
CA PRO A 19 52.60 -52.87 4.32
C PRO A 19 53.73 -52.14 3.60
N PHE A 20 53.48 -51.71 2.36
CA PHE A 20 54.32 -50.70 1.73
C PHE A 20 54.08 -49.36 2.43
N LYS A 21 55.15 -48.75 2.94
CA LYS A 21 55.19 -47.38 3.46
C LYS A 21 54.70 -46.40 2.37
N GLY A 22 53.40 -46.11 2.36
CA GLY A 22 52.80 -45.02 1.58
C GLY A 22 52.59 -43.81 2.48
N GLY A 23 53.26 -42.70 2.18
CA GLY A 23 53.23 -41.46 2.96
C GLY A 23 51.84 -40.84 3.10
N LEU A 24 51.73 -39.81 3.95
CA LEU A 24 50.50 -39.09 4.34
C LEU A 24 49.47 -38.84 3.21
N ARG A 25 49.90 -38.72 1.94
CA ARG A 25 49.03 -38.54 0.77
C ARG A 25 48.10 -39.72 0.45
N SER A 26 48.48 -40.99 0.70
CA SER A 26 47.61 -42.13 0.35
C SER A 26 46.49 -42.34 1.38
N ARG A 27 46.73 -42.03 2.65
CA ARG A 27 45.70 -42.10 3.71
C ARG A 27 44.54 -41.14 3.48
N VAL A 28 44.80 -39.96 2.87
CA VAL A 28 43.75 -38.97 2.60
C VAL A 28 42.82 -39.44 1.47
N GLN A 29 43.34 -40.12 0.43
CA GLN A 29 42.53 -40.60 -0.71
C GLN A 29 41.51 -41.69 -0.34
N ASP A 30 41.77 -42.47 0.72
CA ASP A 30 40.85 -43.49 1.20
C ASP A 30 39.79 -42.97 2.20
N THR A 31 39.91 -41.72 2.65
CA THR A 31 38.85 -41.10 3.45
C THR A 31 37.66 -40.69 2.60
N TRP A 32 36.47 -40.59 3.21
CA TRP A 32 35.27 -40.05 2.54
C TRP A 32 35.53 -38.66 1.94
N LEU A 33 36.32 -37.84 2.65
CA LEU A 33 36.70 -36.50 2.21
C LEU A 33 37.58 -36.57 0.97
N GLY A 34 38.61 -37.42 0.94
CA GLY A 34 39.48 -37.60 -0.23
C GLY A 34 38.74 -38.08 -1.48
N ARG A 35 37.70 -38.92 -1.31
CA ARG A 35 36.86 -39.41 -2.42
C ARG A 35 35.86 -38.38 -2.93
N ASN A 36 35.43 -37.44 -2.10
CA ASN A 36 34.39 -36.45 -2.43
C ASN A 36 34.90 -34.99 -2.48
N TRP A 37 36.20 -34.76 -2.27
CA TRP A 37 36.83 -33.44 -2.16
C TRP A 37 36.48 -32.51 -3.32
N SER A 38 36.49 -33.02 -4.56
CA SER A 38 36.12 -32.23 -5.73
C SER A 38 34.67 -31.74 -5.70
N THR A 39 33.74 -32.57 -5.22
CA THR A 39 32.33 -32.19 -5.08
C THR A 39 32.15 -31.17 -3.97
N VAL A 40 32.85 -31.34 -2.85
CA VAL A 40 32.83 -30.39 -1.73
C VAL A 40 33.37 -29.03 -2.16
N LEU A 41 34.52 -29.00 -2.85
CA LEU A 41 35.09 -27.75 -3.38
C LEU A 41 34.14 -27.02 -4.33
N ILE A 42 33.52 -27.73 -5.28
CA ILE A 42 32.57 -27.11 -6.21
C ILE A 42 31.36 -26.56 -5.46
N LEU A 43 30.83 -27.29 -4.49
CA LEU A 43 29.69 -26.83 -3.70
C LEU A 43 30.03 -25.59 -2.86
N VAL A 44 31.22 -25.56 -2.23
CA VAL A 44 31.71 -24.38 -1.51
C VAL A 44 31.85 -23.19 -2.48
N ALA A 45 32.40 -23.41 -3.68
CA ALA A 45 32.49 -22.34 -4.68
C ALA A 45 31.10 -21.82 -5.10
N ILE A 46 30.11 -22.70 -5.27
CA ILE A 46 28.72 -22.31 -5.57
C ILE A 46 28.14 -21.45 -4.44
N ILE A 47 28.36 -21.82 -3.18
CA ILE A 47 27.87 -21.07 -2.02
C ILE A 47 28.55 -19.69 -1.95
N LEU A 48 29.85 -19.61 -2.20
CA LEU A 48 30.58 -18.34 -2.24
C LEU A 48 30.09 -17.44 -3.38
N ILE A 49 29.81 -17.99 -4.56
CA ILE A 49 29.19 -17.25 -5.66
C ILE A 49 27.79 -16.76 -5.26
N ALA A 50 26.99 -17.63 -4.64
CA ALA A 50 25.66 -17.28 -4.18
C ALA A 50 25.70 -16.12 -3.18
N LEU A 51 26.62 -16.17 -2.21
CA LEU A 51 26.80 -15.13 -1.20
C LEU A 51 27.32 -13.83 -1.82
N PHE A 52 28.27 -13.91 -2.75
CA PHE A 52 28.82 -12.75 -3.45
C PHE A 52 27.74 -11.98 -4.21
N VAL A 53 26.96 -12.67 -5.06
CA VAL A 53 25.90 -12.04 -5.86
C VAL A 53 24.84 -11.37 -4.98
N ARG A 54 24.54 -11.95 -3.81
CA ARG A 54 23.55 -11.43 -2.85
C ARG A 54 24.05 -10.26 -2.01
N SER A 55 25.35 -10.18 -1.75
CA SER A 55 25.89 -9.27 -0.73
C SER A 55 26.68 -8.11 -1.31
N TYR A 56 27.44 -8.32 -2.38
CA TYR A 56 28.44 -7.37 -2.83
C TYR A 56 27.86 -6.00 -3.20
N PHE A 57 26.75 -5.96 -3.95
CA PHE A 57 26.21 -4.71 -4.50
C PHE A 57 25.38 -3.89 -3.51
N GLY A 58 24.75 -4.53 -2.52
CA GLY A 58 23.91 -3.85 -1.52
C GLY A 58 24.66 -3.49 -0.22
N TYR A 59 25.83 -4.09 0.03
CA TYR A 59 26.54 -3.95 1.30
C TYR A 59 26.88 -2.51 1.66
N ALA A 60 27.61 -1.79 0.81
CA ALA A 60 28.06 -0.43 1.10
C ALA A 60 26.85 0.51 1.27
N THR A 61 25.89 0.46 0.34
CA THR A 61 24.68 1.28 0.39
C THR A 61 23.89 1.07 1.69
N ALA A 62 23.72 -0.16 2.14
CA ALA A 62 22.96 -0.43 3.35
C ALA A 62 23.73 -0.10 4.64
N VAL A 63 25.00 -0.50 4.74
CA VAL A 63 25.80 -0.32 5.98
C VAL A 63 26.21 1.14 6.17
N ASP A 64 26.69 1.82 5.13
CA ASP A 64 27.22 3.18 5.23
C ASP A 64 26.11 4.22 5.52
N ASN A 65 24.84 3.85 5.30
CA ASN A 65 23.67 4.68 5.56
C ASN A 65 22.88 4.25 6.82
N GLY A 66 23.55 3.62 7.80
CA GLY A 66 22.92 3.31 9.09
C GLY A 66 22.14 2.00 9.13
N PHE A 67 22.64 0.96 8.45
CA PHE A 67 22.03 -0.38 8.39
C PHE A 67 20.61 -0.39 7.80
N LEU A 68 20.44 0.18 6.60
CA LEU A 68 19.16 0.20 5.90
C LEU A 68 18.62 -1.21 5.66
N VAL A 69 17.31 -1.37 5.86
CA VAL A 69 16.56 -2.59 5.54
C VAL A 69 15.74 -2.39 4.26
N GLY A 70 15.68 -3.42 3.42
CA GLY A 70 15.14 -3.37 2.05
C GLY A 70 14.14 -4.49 1.72
N GLY A 71 13.70 -5.28 2.70
CA GLY A 71 12.64 -6.29 2.51
C GLY A 71 11.22 -5.71 2.53
N GLY A 72 11.07 -4.41 2.33
CA GLY A 72 9.81 -3.69 2.51
C GLY A 72 9.47 -3.46 3.99
N SER A 73 8.19 -3.19 4.26
CA SER A 73 7.71 -2.86 5.61
C SER A 73 7.99 -3.97 6.63
N ASP A 74 7.99 -5.25 6.20
CA ASP A 74 8.16 -6.41 7.08
C ASP A 74 9.51 -6.43 7.81
N SER A 75 10.58 -5.93 7.18
CA SER A 75 11.90 -5.88 7.81
C SER A 75 11.95 -4.93 9.01
N TYR A 76 11.19 -3.82 8.97
CA TYR A 76 11.12 -2.87 10.09
C TYR A 76 10.49 -3.50 11.33
N TYR A 77 9.49 -4.37 11.16
CA TYR A 77 8.90 -5.06 12.30
C TYR A 77 9.82 -6.14 12.88
N HIS A 78 10.57 -6.86 12.04
CA HIS A 78 11.64 -7.75 12.54
C HIS A 78 12.69 -6.97 13.33
N GLN A 79 13.15 -5.83 12.80
CA GLN A 79 14.08 -4.95 13.49
C GLN A 79 13.52 -4.53 14.87
N ARG A 80 12.26 -4.08 14.94
CA ARG A 80 11.59 -3.72 16.19
C ARG A 80 11.59 -4.85 17.22
N VAL A 81 11.17 -6.06 16.82
CA VAL A 81 11.11 -7.22 17.73
C VAL A 81 12.51 -7.59 18.21
N ILE A 82 13.51 -7.54 17.33
CA ILE A 82 14.90 -7.85 17.66
C ILE A 82 15.47 -6.82 18.64
N GLU A 83 15.27 -5.51 18.39
CA GLU A 83 15.71 -4.44 19.29
C GLU A 83 15.05 -4.58 20.67
N TYR A 84 13.74 -4.84 20.72
CA TYR A 84 13.02 -5.10 21.96
C TYR A 84 13.60 -6.31 22.72
N VAL A 85 13.98 -7.38 22.02
CA VAL A 85 14.65 -8.57 22.62
C VAL A 85 16.02 -8.20 23.17
N GLN A 86 16.80 -7.36 22.48
CA GLN A 86 18.11 -6.92 22.97
C GLN A 86 17.99 -6.05 24.21
N GLU A 87 16.96 -5.18 24.27
CA GLU A 87 16.75 -4.24 25.38
C GLU A 87 16.16 -4.92 26.62
N THR A 88 15.15 -5.77 26.44
CA THR A 88 14.39 -6.35 27.56
C THR A 88 14.80 -7.77 27.93
N GLY A 89 15.50 -8.48 27.04
CA GLY A 89 15.78 -9.91 27.18
C GLY A 89 14.53 -10.79 27.04
N SER A 90 13.41 -10.25 26.57
CA SER A 90 12.12 -10.94 26.43
C SER A 90 11.55 -10.77 25.03
N HIS A 91 10.71 -11.71 24.58
CA HIS A 91 10.07 -11.61 23.27
C HIS A 91 8.90 -10.61 23.32
N LEU A 92 8.75 -9.78 22.29
CA LEU A 92 7.62 -8.87 22.15
C LEU A 92 6.35 -9.68 21.84
N VAL A 93 5.58 -10.01 22.87
CA VAL A 93 4.33 -10.78 22.74
C VAL A 93 3.15 -9.90 22.36
N ASN A 94 3.02 -8.73 22.98
CA ASN A 94 1.95 -7.77 22.71
C ASN A 94 2.58 -6.42 22.38
N ASP A 95 2.24 -5.88 21.21
CA ASP A 95 2.72 -4.60 20.75
C ASP A 95 1.58 -3.57 20.84
N PRO A 96 1.64 -2.63 21.81
CA PRO A 96 0.62 -1.59 21.94
C PRO A 96 0.68 -0.55 20.82
N LEU A 97 1.76 -0.52 20.03
CA LEU A 97 1.92 0.46 18.95
C LEU A 97 1.18 0.07 17.66
N LEU A 98 0.72 -1.16 17.55
CA LEU A 98 -0.03 -1.66 16.39
C LEU A 98 -1.54 -1.61 16.63
N ASN A 99 -2.33 -1.55 15.55
CA ASN A 99 -3.79 -1.58 15.61
C ASN A 99 -4.37 -0.61 16.67
N TYR A 100 -3.82 0.61 16.75
CA TYR A 100 -4.18 1.58 17.79
C TYR A 100 -5.68 1.93 17.74
N PRO A 101 -6.38 2.04 18.89
CA PRO A 101 -5.88 1.96 20.27
C PRO A 101 -5.90 0.56 20.90
N LEU A 102 -6.22 -0.48 20.13
CA LEU A 102 -6.47 -1.83 20.66
C LEU A 102 -5.18 -2.56 21.03
N GLY A 103 -4.07 -2.23 20.37
CA GLY A 103 -2.87 -3.05 20.38
C GLY A 103 -3.06 -4.31 19.53
N MET A 104 -1.96 -5.03 19.33
CA MET A 104 -2.00 -6.34 18.70
C MET A 104 -1.01 -7.28 19.37
N ARG A 105 -1.43 -8.53 19.55
CA ARG A 105 -0.52 -9.62 19.82
C ARG A 105 0.36 -9.83 18.59
N ASN A 106 1.68 -9.79 18.78
CA ASN A 106 2.63 -10.09 17.72
C ASN A 106 2.24 -11.43 17.07
N ALA A 107 1.99 -11.41 15.77
CA ALA A 107 1.57 -12.58 14.99
C ALA A 107 2.76 -13.40 14.48
N ARG A 108 4.00 -12.92 14.67
CA ARG A 108 5.22 -13.57 14.18
C ARG A 108 5.77 -14.55 15.21
N PRO A 109 6.08 -15.80 14.80
CA PRO A 109 6.78 -16.72 15.66
C PRO A 109 8.22 -16.28 15.96
N PRO A 110 8.72 -16.49 17.20
CA PRO A 110 9.97 -15.90 17.69
C PRO A 110 11.28 -16.36 17.05
N LEU A 111 11.33 -17.54 16.40
CA LEU A 111 12.62 -18.21 16.19
C LEU A 111 13.58 -17.44 15.28
N PHE A 112 13.07 -16.75 14.27
CA PHE A 112 13.91 -15.92 13.40
C PHE A 112 14.51 -14.75 14.17
N ASP A 113 13.68 -13.95 14.84
CA ASP A 113 14.11 -12.77 15.59
C ASP A 113 15.13 -13.13 16.66
N TRP A 114 14.88 -14.18 17.43
CA TRP A 114 15.82 -14.68 18.43
C TRP A 114 17.12 -15.21 17.81
N SER A 115 17.06 -15.84 16.64
CA SER A 115 18.27 -16.30 15.96
C SER A 115 19.18 -15.13 15.57
N VAL A 116 18.58 -14.01 15.14
CA VAL A 116 19.32 -12.78 14.80
C VAL A 116 19.82 -12.10 16.06
N ALA A 117 18.98 -11.93 17.09
CA ALA A 117 19.36 -11.28 18.34
C ALA A 117 20.54 -11.99 19.03
N VAL A 118 20.47 -13.32 19.16
CA VAL A 118 21.56 -14.12 19.75
C VAL A 118 22.82 -14.06 18.90
N THR A 119 22.69 -14.05 17.57
CA THR A 119 23.84 -13.89 16.66
C THR A 119 24.47 -12.50 16.82
N GLY A 120 23.68 -11.45 16.98
CA GLY A 120 24.14 -10.09 17.27
C GLY A 120 24.89 -10.01 18.60
N GLN A 121 24.38 -10.63 19.66
CA GLN A 121 25.06 -10.71 20.96
C GLN A 121 26.39 -11.47 20.89
N LEU A 122 26.40 -12.61 20.19
CA LEU A 122 27.63 -13.38 19.98
C LEU A 122 28.64 -12.55 19.18
N LEU A 123 28.20 -11.89 18.12
CA LEU A 123 29.05 -11.06 17.28
C LEU A 123 29.65 -9.91 18.09
N SER A 124 28.84 -9.19 18.86
CA SER A 124 29.29 -8.14 19.79
C SER A 124 30.33 -8.68 20.78
N GLY A 125 30.07 -9.82 21.41
CA GLY A 125 31.01 -10.42 22.36
C GLY A 125 32.33 -10.88 21.76
N VAL A 126 32.34 -11.32 20.50
CA VAL A 126 33.55 -11.82 19.81
C VAL A 126 34.36 -10.68 19.17
N THR A 127 33.69 -9.65 18.62
CA THR A 127 34.37 -8.56 17.90
C THR A 127 34.61 -7.31 18.75
N GLY A 128 33.89 -7.16 19.87
CA GLY A 128 33.87 -5.94 20.68
C GLY A 128 33.05 -4.80 20.07
N MET A 129 32.26 -5.06 19.01
CA MET A 129 31.32 -4.08 18.45
C MET A 129 30.19 -3.77 19.43
N ASP A 130 29.63 -2.56 19.35
CA ASP A 130 28.41 -2.24 20.08
C ASP A 130 27.25 -3.14 19.64
N ILE A 131 26.30 -3.38 20.55
CA ILE A 131 25.22 -4.35 20.31
C ILE A 131 24.32 -3.93 19.14
N SER A 132 24.14 -2.63 18.90
CA SER A 132 23.31 -2.12 17.81
C SER A 132 23.96 -2.43 16.46
N SER A 133 25.22 -2.04 16.25
CA SER A 133 25.96 -2.36 15.03
C SER A 133 26.09 -3.87 14.79
N ALA A 134 26.39 -4.64 15.85
CA ALA A 134 26.49 -6.10 15.74
C ALA A 134 25.15 -6.75 15.35
N THR A 135 24.05 -6.25 15.91
CA THR A 135 22.70 -6.71 15.55
C THR A 135 22.32 -6.28 14.13
N GLY A 136 22.68 -5.07 13.71
CA GLY A 136 22.52 -4.60 12.33
C GLY A 136 23.24 -5.51 11.32
N TYR A 137 24.51 -5.84 11.55
CA TYR A 137 25.22 -6.81 10.72
C TYR A 137 24.56 -8.19 10.71
N ALA A 138 24.13 -8.69 11.86
CA ALA A 138 23.45 -9.99 11.97
C ALA A 138 22.14 -10.00 11.17
N LEU A 139 21.32 -8.95 11.29
CA LEU A 139 20.04 -8.80 10.60
C LEU A 139 20.24 -8.70 9.08
N LEU A 140 21.07 -7.76 8.62
CA LEU A 140 21.25 -7.49 7.18
C LEU A 140 21.91 -8.67 6.45
N SER A 141 22.80 -9.41 7.12
CA SER A 141 23.47 -10.57 6.52
C SER A 141 22.64 -11.86 6.56
N SER A 142 21.65 -11.95 7.47
CA SER A 142 20.86 -13.17 7.71
C SER A 142 20.26 -13.74 6.42
N THR A 143 19.60 -12.91 5.61
CA THR A 143 18.95 -13.29 4.36
C THR A 143 19.93 -13.83 3.33
N ALA A 144 21.05 -13.13 3.14
CA ALA A 144 22.10 -13.53 2.18
C ALA A 144 22.76 -14.85 2.58
N ILE A 145 23.02 -15.04 3.87
CA ILE A 145 23.62 -16.27 4.41
C ILE A 145 22.66 -17.44 4.24
N TRP A 146 21.41 -17.33 4.70
CA TRP A 146 20.43 -18.41 4.57
C TRP A 146 20.09 -18.73 3.11
N GLY A 147 20.00 -17.71 2.25
CA GLY A 147 19.81 -17.87 0.82
C GLY A 147 20.96 -18.65 0.17
N ALA A 148 22.21 -18.30 0.47
CA ALA A 148 23.38 -19.03 -0.04
C ALA A 148 23.45 -20.46 0.52
N LEU A 149 23.14 -20.67 1.80
CA LEU A 149 23.12 -21.99 2.44
C LEU A 149 22.04 -22.91 1.88
N THR A 150 20.95 -22.37 1.32
CA THR A 150 19.87 -23.16 0.68
C THR A 150 20.36 -23.97 -0.54
N CYS A 151 21.49 -23.58 -1.16
CA CYS A 151 22.15 -24.42 -2.17
C CYS A 151 22.56 -25.81 -1.64
N ILE A 152 22.81 -25.96 -0.33
CA ILE A 152 23.18 -27.23 0.30
C ILE A 152 22.02 -28.24 0.28
N PRO A 153 20.84 -27.97 0.88
CA PRO A 153 19.74 -28.92 0.84
C PRO A 153 19.27 -29.19 -0.58
N VAL A 154 19.29 -28.19 -1.49
CA VAL A 154 18.97 -28.39 -2.92
C VAL A 154 19.94 -29.35 -3.61
N PHE A 155 21.25 -29.21 -3.36
CA PHE A 155 22.25 -30.18 -3.82
C PHE A 155 21.93 -31.58 -3.26
N MET A 156 21.66 -31.68 -1.96
CA MET A 156 21.47 -32.96 -1.26
C MET A 156 20.25 -33.73 -1.76
N ILE A 157 19.10 -33.07 -1.90
CA ILE A 157 17.86 -33.68 -2.37
C ILE A 157 17.95 -34.07 -3.85
N THR A 158 18.51 -33.20 -4.69
CA THR A 158 18.69 -33.50 -6.12
C THR A 158 19.72 -34.60 -6.34
N ARG A 159 20.81 -34.61 -5.57
CA ARG A 159 21.80 -35.70 -5.59
C ARG A 159 21.17 -37.03 -5.22
N ALA A 160 20.32 -37.05 -4.19
CA ALA A 160 19.66 -38.27 -3.75
C ALA A 160 18.66 -38.81 -4.80
N ALA A 161 17.91 -37.92 -5.47
CA ALA A 161 16.93 -38.31 -6.48
C ALA A 161 17.56 -38.65 -7.85
N PHE A 162 18.54 -37.87 -8.31
CA PHE A 162 19.00 -37.88 -9.71
C PHE A 162 20.52 -37.99 -9.90
N GLY A 163 21.29 -38.07 -8.81
CA GLY A 163 22.74 -38.28 -8.83
C GLY A 163 23.56 -36.99 -8.72
N ASN A 164 24.88 -37.15 -8.51
CA ASN A 164 25.79 -36.06 -8.10
C ASN A 164 25.87 -34.90 -9.10
N ARG A 165 25.89 -35.19 -10.41
CA ARG A 165 25.96 -34.16 -11.46
C ARG A 165 24.71 -33.28 -11.46
N ALA A 166 23.52 -33.89 -11.38
CA ALA A 166 22.27 -33.15 -11.29
C ALA A 166 22.23 -32.28 -10.03
N GLY A 167 22.71 -32.81 -8.90
CA GLY A 167 22.81 -32.06 -7.65
C GLY A 167 23.65 -30.79 -7.76
N LEU A 168 24.85 -30.88 -8.33
CA LEU A 168 25.73 -29.72 -8.49
C LEU A 168 25.13 -28.67 -9.43
N LEU A 169 24.49 -29.11 -10.53
CA LEU A 169 23.84 -28.21 -11.48
C LEU A 169 22.62 -27.52 -10.86
N ALA A 170 21.79 -28.23 -10.09
CA ALA A 170 20.66 -27.63 -9.40
C ALA A 170 21.10 -26.58 -8.37
N ALA A 171 22.15 -26.87 -7.58
CA ALA A 171 22.70 -25.91 -6.63
C ALA A 171 23.28 -24.67 -7.32
N LEU A 172 23.97 -24.86 -8.45
CA LEU A 172 24.48 -23.74 -9.26
C LEU A 172 23.32 -22.90 -9.81
N LEU A 173 22.30 -23.52 -10.41
CA LEU A 173 21.14 -22.81 -10.97
C LEU A 173 20.43 -22.00 -9.89
N LEU A 174 20.22 -22.56 -8.69
CA LEU A 174 19.62 -21.83 -7.56
C LEU A 174 20.48 -20.64 -7.10
N ALA A 175 21.80 -20.80 -7.10
CA ALA A 175 22.72 -19.74 -6.69
C ALA A 175 22.58 -18.47 -7.57
N ILE A 176 22.28 -18.67 -8.85
CA ILE A 176 22.13 -17.61 -9.88
C ILE A 176 20.69 -17.49 -10.40
N MET A 177 19.68 -17.91 -9.63
CA MET A 177 18.28 -17.78 -10.03
C MET A 177 17.73 -16.42 -9.56
N PRO A 178 17.30 -15.52 -10.46
CA PRO A 178 16.96 -14.15 -10.07
C PRO A 178 15.79 -14.08 -9.08
N GLY A 179 14.74 -14.89 -9.27
CA GLY A 179 13.60 -14.95 -8.33
C GLY A 179 13.97 -15.48 -6.94
N HIS A 180 15.08 -16.21 -6.81
CA HIS A 180 15.63 -16.58 -5.50
C HIS A 180 16.57 -15.49 -4.97
N VAL A 181 17.40 -14.88 -5.82
CA VAL A 181 18.34 -13.82 -5.43
C VAL A 181 17.58 -12.60 -4.89
N GLN A 182 16.56 -12.10 -5.59
CA GLN A 182 15.88 -10.84 -5.26
C GLN A 182 15.29 -10.81 -3.84
N ARG A 183 14.82 -11.94 -3.30
CA ARG A 183 14.30 -12.08 -1.92
C ARG A 183 15.32 -12.64 -0.91
N SER A 184 16.57 -12.86 -1.32
CA SER A 184 17.64 -13.32 -0.44
C SER A 184 18.90 -12.45 -0.54
N VAL A 185 18.76 -11.21 -0.98
CA VAL A 185 19.84 -10.23 -0.99
C VAL A 185 20.19 -9.78 0.43
N PHE A 186 21.41 -9.29 0.60
CA PHE A 186 21.80 -8.55 1.80
C PHE A 186 20.87 -7.36 2.00
N ALA A 187 20.57 -7.03 3.25
CA ALA A 187 19.62 -6.01 3.66
C ALA A 187 18.14 -6.31 3.35
N ASN A 188 17.78 -7.41 2.69
CA ASN A 188 16.36 -7.83 2.65
C ASN A 188 15.82 -8.12 4.06
N ALA A 189 16.67 -8.52 5.02
CA ALA A 189 16.35 -8.53 6.45
C ALA A 189 14.98 -9.16 6.82
N ASP A 190 14.68 -10.33 6.24
CA ASP A 190 13.40 -11.03 6.41
C ASP A 190 13.63 -12.55 6.56
N HIS A 191 12.63 -13.24 7.09
CA HIS A 191 12.70 -14.65 7.48
C HIS A 191 12.58 -15.66 6.33
N ASP A 192 12.12 -15.21 5.15
CA ASP A 192 11.88 -16.02 3.94
C ASP A 192 13.02 -16.99 3.60
N ALA A 193 14.26 -16.50 3.55
CA ALA A 193 15.43 -17.31 3.18
C ALA A 193 15.71 -18.43 4.20
N MET A 194 15.48 -18.16 5.49
CA MET A 194 15.64 -19.16 6.55
C MET A 194 14.53 -20.21 6.47
N ILE A 195 13.28 -19.81 6.22
CA ILE A 195 12.18 -20.75 5.95
C ILE A 195 12.59 -21.72 4.83
N LEU A 196 12.97 -21.19 3.67
CA LEU A 196 13.23 -22.00 2.48
C LEU A 196 14.33 -23.03 2.73
N PHE A 197 15.38 -22.66 3.46
CA PHE A 197 16.43 -23.58 3.88
C PHE A 197 15.86 -24.79 4.65
N PHE A 198 15.04 -24.56 5.67
CA PHE A 198 14.44 -25.64 6.48
C PHE A 198 13.37 -26.41 5.72
N VAL A 199 12.60 -25.77 4.82
CA VAL A 199 11.62 -26.44 3.96
C VAL A 199 12.29 -27.46 3.04
N VAL A 200 13.36 -27.08 2.34
CA VAL A 200 14.06 -28.01 1.45
C VAL A 200 14.75 -29.12 2.25
N PHE A 201 15.24 -28.84 3.46
CA PHE A 201 15.73 -29.89 4.36
C PHE A 201 14.63 -30.85 4.82
N ALA A 202 13.44 -30.34 5.16
CA ALA A 202 12.29 -31.18 5.51
C ALA A 202 11.95 -32.13 4.36
N PHE A 203 11.91 -31.63 3.13
CA PHE A 203 11.68 -32.44 1.93
C PHE A 203 12.83 -33.41 1.64
N TYR A 204 14.09 -33.01 1.89
CA TYR A 204 15.24 -33.90 1.79
C TYR A 204 15.11 -35.08 2.76
N PHE A 205 14.79 -34.81 4.02
CA PHE A 205 14.66 -35.84 5.04
C PHE A 205 13.45 -36.74 4.77
N LEU A 206 12.32 -36.19 4.31
CA LEU A 206 11.20 -36.99 3.83
C LEU A 206 11.60 -37.92 2.67
N LEU A 207 12.29 -37.40 1.66
CA LEU A 207 12.82 -38.21 0.54
C LEU A 207 13.70 -39.35 1.06
N ARG A 208 14.62 -39.06 1.98
CA ARG A 208 15.53 -40.06 2.57
C ARG A 208 14.79 -41.08 3.44
N ALA A 209 13.75 -40.67 4.15
CA ALA A 209 12.89 -41.55 4.92
C ALA A 209 12.21 -42.55 3.98
N LEU A 210 11.58 -42.08 2.90
CA LEU A 210 10.91 -42.89 1.90
C LEU A 210 11.87 -43.85 1.16
N MET A 211 13.08 -43.40 0.81
CA MET A 211 14.11 -44.25 0.20
C MET A 211 14.64 -45.35 1.13
N SER A 212 14.48 -45.19 2.44
CA SER A 212 15.02 -46.10 3.45
C SER A 212 14.00 -47.12 3.97
N ILE A 213 12.75 -47.08 3.49
CA ILE A 213 11.71 -48.03 3.87
C ILE A 213 12.10 -49.44 3.41
N ARG A 214 11.99 -50.41 4.32
CA ARG A 214 12.22 -51.84 4.10
C ARG A 214 10.95 -52.63 4.45
N GLY A 215 10.63 -53.57 3.57
CA GLY A 215 9.40 -54.37 3.65
C GLY A 215 8.26 -53.74 2.85
N THR A 216 7.34 -54.58 2.39
CA THR A 216 6.18 -54.19 1.55
C THR A 216 4.85 -54.65 2.12
N LYS A 217 4.87 -55.46 3.19
CA LYS A 217 3.68 -55.93 3.92
C LYS A 217 4.08 -56.23 5.37
N TRP A 218 3.59 -55.45 6.33
CA TRP A 218 3.96 -55.62 7.75
C TRP A 218 2.86 -56.28 8.57
N VAL A 219 1.60 -55.87 8.37
CA VAL A 219 0.44 -56.51 9.01
C VAL A 219 -0.11 -57.57 8.06
N GLU A 220 -0.09 -58.83 8.47
CA GLU A 220 -0.61 -59.92 7.64
C GLU A 220 -2.14 -59.88 7.54
N ASN A 221 -2.83 -59.69 8.66
CA ASN A 221 -4.28 -59.63 8.74
C ASN A 221 -4.75 -58.53 9.71
N TRP A 222 -5.37 -57.48 9.18
CA TRP A 222 -5.87 -56.34 9.95
C TRP A 222 -7.03 -56.67 10.89
N LYS A 223 -7.69 -57.83 10.75
CA LYS A 223 -8.75 -58.30 11.67
C LYS A 223 -8.19 -58.90 12.97
N SER A 224 -6.89 -59.22 13.02
CA SER A 224 -6.26 -59.86 14.18
C SER A 224 -5.41 -58.87 14.96
N ALA A 225 -5.80 -58.60 16.22
CA ALA A 225 -5.07 -57.68 17.09
C ALA A 225 -3.60 -58.11 17.34
N SER A 226 -3.31 -59.41 17.39
CA SER A 226 -1.93 -59.90 17.53
C SER A 226 -1.10 -59.65 16.27
N SER A 227 -1.69 -59.83 15.08
CA SER A 227 -1.05 -59.56 13.80
C SER A 227 -0.73 -58.07 13.63
N VAL A 228 -1.64 -57.20 14.03
CA VAL A 228 -1.43 -55.74 14.03
C VAL A 228 -0.27 -55.36 14.95
N ARG A 229 -0.26 -55.84 16.21
CA ARG A 229 0.83 -55.56 17.17
C ARG A 229 2.18 -56.07 16.67
N GLN A 230 2.22 -57.28 16.11
CA GLN A 230 3.44 -57.85 15.54
C GLN A 230 3.91 -57.06 14.31
N GLY A 231 3.00 -56.65 13.42
CA GLY A 231 3.31 -55.86 12.24
C GLY A 231 3.88 -54.49 12.59
N ILE A 232 3.30 -53.79 13.58
CA ILE A 232 3.83 -52.51 14.08
C ILE A 232 5.22 -52.71 14.70
N LYS A 233 5.40 -53.72 15.56
CA LYS A 233 6.71 -54.00 16.18
C LYS A 233 7.78 -54.33 15.13
N SER A 234 7.39 -55.11 14.11
CA SER A 234 8.24 -55.47 12.97
C SER A 234 8.63 -54.24 12.16
N TYR A 235 7.67 -53.36 11.85
CA TYR A 235 7.91 -52.10 11.17
C TYR A 235 8.91 -51.22 11.93
N LEU A 236 8.65 -50.96 13.22
CA LEU A 236 9.51 -50.11 14.05
C LEU A 236 10.94 -50.67 14.17
N GLY A 237 11.09 -51.99 14.30
CA GLY A 237 12.41 -52.64 14.38
C GLY A 237 13.20 -52.59 13.07
N MET A 238 12.54 -52.80 11.93
CA MET A 238 13.21 -52.83 10.62
C MET A 238 13.51 -51.43 10.05
N ASN A 239 12.67 -50.43 10.36
CA ASN A 239 12.66 -49.12 9.71
C ASN A 239 13.21 -47.98 10.58
N HIS A 240 14.02 -48.27 11.61
CA HIS A 240 14.62 -47.24 12.49
C HIS A 240 15.24 -46.07 11.71
N ARG A 241 15.97 -46.36 10.62
CA ARG A 241 16.63 -45.34 9.81
C ARG A 241 15.64 -44.44 9.08
N SER A 242 14.55 -45.03 8.57
CA SER A 242 13.48 -44.29 7.91
C SER A 242 12.80 -43.35 8.91
N LEU A 243 12.52 -43.85 10.12
CA LEU A 243 11.90 -43.09 11.20
C LEU A 243 12.80 -41.96 11.73
N ILE A 244 14.11 -42.16 11.85
CA ILE A 244 15.04 -41.09 12.22
C ILE A 244 15.03 -39.97 11.18
N TYR A 245 15.01 -40.30 9.89
CA TYR A 245 14.86 -39.27 8.86
C TYR A 245 13.49 -38.58 8.93
N ALA A 246 12.41 -39.31 9.19
CA ALA A 246 11.09 -38.72 9.40
C ALA A 246 11.08 -37.73 10.58
N LEU A 247 11.67 -38.09 11.71
CA LEU A 247 11.82 -37.21 12.88
C LEU A 247 12.66 -35.96 12.58
N LEU A 248 13.78 -36.10 11.86
CA LEU A 248 14.59 -34.95 11.43
C LEU A 248 13.79 -34.02 10.50
N GLY A 249 12.99 -34.60 9.59
CA GLY A 249 12.06 -33.83 8.77
C GLY A 249 11.00 -33.10 9.62
N GLY A 250 10.49 -33.75 10.66
CA GLY A 250 9.53 -33.17 11.59
C GLY A 250 10.10 -32.01 12.41
N VAL A 251 11.36 -32.13 12.85
CA VAL A 251 12.09 -31.02 13.46
C VAL A 251 12.18 -29.83 12.50
N CYS A 252 12.53 -30.06 11.23
CA CYS A 252 12.56 -28.96 10.24
C CYS A 252 11.18 -28.32 10.02
N VAL A 253 10.10 -29.11 9.96
CA VAL A 253 8.73 -28.56 9.85
C VAL A 253 8.36 -27.76 11.09
N ALA A 254 8.68 -28.24 12.30
CA ALA A 254 8.48 -27.48 13.53
C ALA A 254 9.29 -26.18 13.53
N THR A 255 10.55 -26.23 13.11
CA THR A 255 11.39 -25.03 12.95
C THR A 255 10.74 -24.01 12.02
N VAL A 256 10.22 -24.44 10.87
CA VAL A 256 9.47 -23.55 9.97
C VAL A 256 8.23 -22.98 10.67
N ALA A 257 7.45 -23.79 11.38
CA ALA A 257 6.27 -23.34 12.12
C ALA A 257 6.61 -22.34 13.25
N MET A 258 7.81 -22.42 13.82
CA MET A 258 8.32 -21.49 14.84
C MET A 258 8.99 -20.25 14.24
N ILE A 259 9.10 -20.16 12.92
CA ILE A 259 9.57 -18.98 12.16
C ILE A 259 8.39 -18.30 11.46
N TRP A 260 7.45 -19.08 10.92
CA TRP A 260 6.38 -18.62 10.04
C TRP A 260 5.09 -19.42 10.24
N THR A 261 3.99 -18.70 10.46
CA THR A 261 2.65 -19.29 10.62
C THR A 261 2.13 -19.96 9.34
N GLY A 262 2.66 -19.58 8.17
CA GLY A 262 2.31 -20.22 6.89
C GLY A 262 2.96 -21.59 6.62
N PHE A 263 3.53 -22.25 7.63
CA PHE A 263 4.07 -23.62 7.52
C PHE A 263 3.06 -24.65 6.96
N THR A 264 1.76 -24.31 6.99
CA THR A 264 0.67 -25.02 6.31
C THR A 264 0.96 -25.29 4.84
N TYR A 265 1.74 -24.44 4.17
CA TYR A 265 2.28 -24.69 2.82
C TYR A 265 3.02 -26.02 2.72
N VAL A 266 3.93 -26.29 3.66
CA VAL A 266 4.75 -27.51 3.71
C VAL A 266 3.86 -28.72 4.01
N LEU A 267 2.93 -28.54 4.96
CA LEU A 267 1.96 -29.56 5.34
C LEU A 267 1.13 -30.00 4.13
N VAL A 268 0.53 -29.06 3.39
CA VAL A 268 -0.33 -29.36 2.23
C VAL A 268 0.43 -30.15 1.17
N ILE A 269 1.68 -29.79 0.85
CA ILE A 269 2.49 -30.55 -0.12
C ILE A 269 2.70 -32.00 0.34
N ILE A 270 3.01 -32.21 1.62
CA ILE A 270 3.22 -33.54 2.20
C ILE A 270 1.92 -34.35 2.22
N LEU A 271 0.79 -33.73 2.55
CA LEU A 271 -0.52 -34.38 2.59
C LEU A 271 -1.04 -34.73 1.19
N VAL A 272 -0.87 -33.83 0.20
CA VAL A 272 -1.19 -34.11 -1.21
C VAL A 272 -0.33 -35.26 -1.71
N TYR A 273 0.96 -35.28 -1.39
CA TYR A 273 1.83 -36.42 -1.69
C TYR A 273 1.29 -37.72 -1.08
N LEU A 274 0.96 -37.72 0.21
CA LEU A 274 0.45 -38.90 0.89
C LEU A 274 -0.83 -39.41 0.21
N LEU A 275 -1.77 -38.52 -0.10
CA LEU A 275 -3.01 -38.87 -0.78
C LEU A 275 -2.73 -39.51 -2.15
N VAL A 276 -1.93 -38.85 -3.00
CA VAL A 276 -1.54 -39.38 -4.33
C VAL A 276 -0.85 -40.73 -4.20
N GLN A 277 0.07 -40.88 -3.24
CA GLN A 277 0.82 -42.11 -3.02
C GLN A 277 -0.09 -43.26 -2.58
N VAL A 278 -0.98 -43.01 -1.62
CA VAL A 278 -1.94 -44.00 -1.12
C VAL A 278 -2.89 -44.44 -2.25
N LEU A 279 -3.36 -43.51 -3.09
CA LEU A 279 -4.20 -43.84 -4.25
C LEU A 279 -3.45 -44.66 -5.30
N ILE A 280 -2.19 -44.33 -5.63
CA ILE A 280 -1.37 -45.12 -6.55
C ILE A 280 -1.14 -46.53 -6.00
N ASN A 281 -0.78 -46.64 -4.71
CA ASN A 281 -0.62 -47.92 -4.04
C ASN A 281 -1.93 -48.72 -4.04
N ARG A 282 -3.08 -48.04 -3.90
CA ARG A 282 -4.41 -48.66 -3.96
C ARG A 282 -4.71 -49.23 -5.34
N PHE A 283 -4.46 -48.51 -6.43
CA PHE A 283 -4.63 -49.03 -7.79
C PHE A 283 -3.68 -50.20 -8.10
N ARG A 284 -2.53 -50.25 -7.41
CA ARG A 284 -1.52 -51.31 -7.57
C ARG A 284 -1.63 -52.45 -6.55
N ASN A 285 -2.59 -52.37 -5.62
CA ASN A 285 -2.77 -53.30 -4.50
C ASN A 285 -1.49 -53.49 -3.64
N VAL A 286 -0.79 -52.39 -3.34
CA VAL A 286 0.40 -52.36 -2.48
C VAL A 286 0.03 -51.76 -1.11
N ASP A 287 0.65 -52.27 -0.04
CA ASP A 287 0.47 -51.74 1.32
C ASP A 287 1.08 -50.33 1.43
N SER A 288 0.32 -49.38 2.02
CA SER A 288 0.76 -47.99 2.22
C SER A 288 1.16 -47.67 3.66
N MET A 289 1.22 -48.68 4.53
CA MET A 289 1.57 -48.50 5.94
C MET A 289 2.93 -47.82 6.13
N GLY A 290 3.91 -48.09 5.26
CA GLY A 290 5.25 -47.55 5.41
C GLY A 290 5.31 -46.04 5.19
N GLU A 291 4.64 -45.57 4.14
CA GLU A 291 4.50 -44.16 3.78
C GLU A 291 3.64 -43.42 4.80
N LEU A 292 2.53 -44.03 5.23
CA LEU A 292 1.67 -43.49 6.28
C LEU A 292 2.44 -43.27 7.59
N MET A 293 3.25 -44.23 8.02
CA MET A 293 4.04 -44.12 9.25
C MET A 293 5.16 -43.08 9.13
N VAL A 294 5.82 -42.96 7.98
CA VAL A 294 6.84 -41.92 7.75
C VAL A 294 6.24 -40.52 7.84
N VAL A 295 5.15 -40.26 7.11
CA VAL A 295 4.46 -38.97 7.15
C VAL A 295 3.87 -38.71 8.54
N GLY A 296 3.28 -39.74 9.16
CA GLY A 296 2.72 -39.68 10.50
C GLY A 296 3.74 -39.29 11.56
N VAL A 297 4.89 -39.96 11.59
CA VAL A 297 5.97 -39.64 12.56
C VAL A 297 6.56 -38.26 12.30
N MET A 298 6.77 -37.89 11.03
CA MET A 298 7.28 -36.58 10.64
C MET A 298 6.35 -35.46 11.16
N LEU A 299 5.07 -35.50 10.82
CA LEU A 299 4.13 -34.44 11.20
C LEU A 299 3.76 -34.48 12.69
N ALA A 300 3.58 -35.67 13.29
CA ALA A 300 3.31 -35.77 14.72
C ALA A 300 4.46 -35.21 15.56
N SER A 301 5.72 -35.47 15.17
CA SER A 301 6.86 -34.85 15.85
C SER A 301 6.92 -33.35 15.63
N ALA A 302 6.55 -32.85 14.45
CA ALA A 302 6.48 -31.41 14.19
C ALA A 302 5.47 -30.70 15.12
N PHE A 303 4.23 -31.22 15.16
CA PHE A 303 3.17 -30.69 16.04
C PHE A 303 3.55 -30.80 17.53
N ALA A 304 4.17 -31.90 17.94
CA ALA A 304 4.60 -32.06 19.33
C ALA A 304 5.68 -31.05 19.75
N ILE A 305 6.61 -30.70 18.86
CA ILE A 305 7.68 -29.73 19.14
C ILE A 305 7.13 -28.31 19.19
N MET A 306 6.24 -27.93 18.27
CA MET A 306 5.72 -26.56 18.19
C MET A 306 4.59 -26.27 19.19
N ALA A 307 3.89 -27.30 19.69
CA ALA A 307 2.71 -27.14 20.56
C ALA A 307 2.96 -26.26 21.81
N PRO A 308 4.06 -26.41 22.59
CA PRO A 308 4.29 -25.56 23.76
C PRO A 308 4.39 -24.08 23.40
N LEU A 309 5.06 -23.77 22.29
CA LEU A 309 5.20 -22.40 21.81
C LEU A 309 3.86 -21.84 21.35
N TYR A 310 3.12 -22.58 20.53
CA TYR A 310 1.82 -22.14 20.03
C TYR A 310 0.79 -21.97 21.15
N TRP A 311 0.88 -22.77 22.21
CA TRP A 311 0.08 -22.58 23.42
C TRP A 311 0.47 -21.30 24.17
N GLN A 312 1.77 -21.09 24.41
CA GLN A 312 2.26 -19.90 25.11
C GLN A 312 1.99 -18.60 24.32
N MET A 313 2.11 -18.67 23.01
CA MET A 313 1.83 -17.58 22.07
C MET A 313 0.34 -17.46 21.70
N ASP A 314 -0.55 -18.29 22.25
CA ASP A 314 -2.00 -18.29 21.94
C ASP A 314 -2.31 -18.36 20.43
N TYR A 315 -1.42 -19.01 19.69
CA TYR A 315 -1.58 -19.27 18.26
C TYR A 315 -2.47 -20.48 17.99
N TRP A 316 -3.03 -21.08 19.04
CA TRP A 316 -3.69 -22.38 18.97
C TRP A 316 -4.90 -22.36 18.04
N ASN A 317 -5.85 -21.45 18.27
CA ASN A 317 -7.11 -21.38 17.54
C ASN A 317 -6.98 -20.73 16.15
N GLN A 318 -5.86 -20.04 15.90
CA GLN A 318 -5.66 -19.30 14.65
C GLN A 318 -4.78 -20.08 13.66
N TRP A 319 -3.72 -20.73 14.15
CA TRP A 319 -2.67 -21.30 13.29
C TRP A 319 -2.26 -22.74 13.67
N PHE A 320 -2.76 -23.34 14.76
CA PHE A 320 -2.41 -24.72 15.15
C PHE A 320 -3.49 -25.73 14.81
N ASP A 321 -4.74 -25.43 15.17
CA ASP A 321 -5.86 -26.37 15.21
C ASP A 321 -6.27 -26.89 13.82
N VAL A 322 -6.54 -26.02 12.84
CA VAL A 322 -6.93 -26.41 11.49
C VAL A 322 -5.84 -27.25 10.81
N PRO A 323 -4.55 -26.84 10.81
CA PRO A 323 -3.47 -27.68 10.29
C PRO A 323 -3.37 -29.03 11.00
N PHE A 324 -3.57 -29.06 12.32
CA PHE A 324 -3.56 -30.30 13.10
C PHE A 324 -4.74 -31.22 12.74
N TYR A 325 -5.94 -30.67 12.55
CA TYR A 325 -7.10 -31.42 12.10
C TYR A 325 -6.93 -31.97 10.66
N LEU A 326 -6.34 -31.20 9.76
CA LEU A 326 -6.00 -31.66 8.40
C LEU A 326 -5.00 -32.82 8.43
N PHE A 327 -4.01 -32.75 9.32
CA PHE A 327 -3.08 -33.85 9.58
C PHE A 327 -3.82 -35.08 10.10
N LEU A 328 -4.63 -34.96 11.16
CA LEU A 328 -5.36 -36.08 11.74
C LEU A 328 -6.32 -36.72 10.71
N GLY A 329 -7.09 -35.91 9.99
CA GLY A 329 -7.99 -36.36 8.94
C GLY A 329 -7.25 -37.13 7.84
N SER A 330 -6.10 -36.64 7.41
CA SER A 330 -5.25 -37.32 6.41
C SER A 330 -4.67 -38.62 6.93
N MET A 331 -4.29 -38.69 8.21
CA MET A 331 -3.83 -39.94 8.85
C MET A 331 -4.96 -40.97 8.92
N VAL A 332 -6.19 -40.55 9.25
CA VAL A 332 -7.37 -41.43 9.25
C VAL A 332 -7.67 -41.94 7.85
N ILE A 333 -7.72 -41.06 6.84
CA ILE A 333 -7.96 -41.45 5.44
C ILE A 333 -6.87 -42.43 4.97
N GLY A 334 -5.60 -42.12 5.22
CA GLY A 334 -4.49 -43.01 4.89
C GLY A 334 -4.56 -44.36 5.62
N ALA A 335 -4.99 -44.37 6.89
CA ALA A 335 -5.21 -45.59 7.66
C ALA A 335 -6.37 -46.41 7.10
N LEU A 336 -7.49 -45.79 6.69
CA LEU A 336 -8.61 -46.47 6.05
C LEU A 336 -8.16 -47.19 4.78
N PHE A 337 -7.37 -46.54 3.91
CA PHE A 337 -6.81 -47.18 2.71
C PHE A 337 -5.79 -48.28 3.03
N THR A 338 -5.03 -48.13 4.12
CA THR A 338 -4.04 -49.11 4.57
C THR A 338 -4.72 -50.37 5.13
N VAL A 339 -5.76 -50.21 5.94
CA VAL A 339 -6.55 -51.31 6.53
C VAL A 339 -7.42 -52.00 5.47
N SER A 340 -7.97 -51.24 4.52
CA SER A 340 -8.80 -51.76 3.44
C SER A 340 -8.01 -52.32 2.26
N ARG A 341 -6.68 -52.44 2.38
CA ARG A 341 -5.75 -53.02 1.39
C ARG A 341 -6.29 -54.27 0.70
N ASP A 342 -6.88 -55.18 1.45
CA ASP A 342 -7.28 -56.51 0.97
C ASP A 342 -8.63 -56.52 0.22
N TYR A 343 -9.35 -55.39 0.15
CA TYR A 343 -10.61 -55.21 -0.60
C TYR A 343 -10.38 -54.58 -1.99
N PRO A 344 -11.26 -54.74 -2.99
CA PRO A 344 -11.06 -54.14 -4.32
C PRO A 344 -11.18 -52.61 -4.30
N TRP A 345 -10.37 -51.93 -5.11
CA TRP A 345 -10.33 -50.45 -5.17
C TRP A 345 -11.67 -49.82 -5.58
N THR A 346 -12.46 -50.52 -6.41
CA THR A 346 -13.80 -50.11 -6.85
C THR A 346 -14.81 -50.01 -5.71
N LEU A 347 -14.56 -50.70 -4.59
CA LEU A 347 -15.35 -50.60 -3.37
C LEU A 347 -14.73 -49.59 -2.39
N THR A 348 -13.42 -49.69 -2.17
CA THR A 348 -12.77 -48.91 -1.10
C THR A 348 -12.75 -47.42 -1.38
N ILE A 349 -12.54 -46.98 -2.63
CA ILE A 349 -12.50 -45.55 -2.95
C ILE A 349 -13.88 -44.90 -2.74
N PRO A 350 -15.00 -45.41 -3.32
CA PRO A 350 -16.32 -44.85 -3.05
C PRO A 350 -16.72 -44.88 -1.57
N VAL A 351 -16.38 -45.95 -0.84
CA VAL A 351 -16.69 -46.06 0.59
C VAL A 351 -15.92 -45.03 1.40
N VAL A 352 -14.61 -44.84 1.15
CA VAL A 352 -13.82 -43.82 1.85
C VAL A 352 -14.33 -42.42 1.51
N VAL A 353 -14.68 -42.15 0.24
CA VAL A 353 -15.30 -40.88 -0.17
C VAL A 353 -16.62 -40.66 0.56
N ALA A 354 -17.48 -41.67 0.67
CA ALA A 354 -18.73 -41.59 1.42
C ALA A 354 -18.49 -41.32 2.92
N ILE A 355 -17.51 -41.97 3.54
CA ILE A 355 -17.12 -41.72 4.94
C ILE A 355 -16.65 -40.27 5.12
N VAL A 356 -15.79 -39.77 4.22
CA VAL A 356 -15.30 -38.38 4.27
C VAL A 356 -16.45 -37.40 4.07
N ALA A 357 -17.38 -37.67 3.14
CA ALA A 357 -18.56 -36.82 2.92
C ALA A 357 -19.46 -36.77 4.16
N VAL A 358 -19.74 -37.92 4.79
CA VAL A 358 -20.51 -37.98 6.04
C VAL A 358 -19.79 -37.25 7.17
N ALA A 359 -18.46 -37.39 7.28
CA ALA A 359 -17.67 -36.68 8.28
C ALA A 359 -17.71 -35.16 8.06
N LEU A 360 -17.58 -34.68 6.83
CA LEU A 360 -17.68 -33.25 6.50
C LEU A 360 -19.09 -32.70 6.78
N ILE A 361 -20.16 -33.46 6.47
CA ILE A 361 -21.53 -33.09 6.84
C ILE A 361 -21.68 -33.02 8.36
N ALA A 362 -21.12 -33.98 9.10
CA ALA A 362 -21.14 -33.94 10.56
C ALA A 362 -20.40 -32.71 11.12
N VAL A 363 -19.23 -32.36 10.54
CA VAL A 363 -18.51 -31.14 10.93
C VAL A 363 -19.33 -29.89 10.62
N TYR A 364 -19.95 -29.81 9.44
CA TYR A 364 -20.85 -28.70 9.07
C TYR A 364 -21.99 -28.51 10.09
N LEU A 365 -22.57 -29.61 10.60
CA LEU A 365 -23.66 -29.54 11.59
C LEU A 365 -23.17 -29.23 13.02
N ILE A 366 -21.95 -29.63 13.39
CA ILE A 366 -21.42 -29.47 14.76
C ILE A 366 -20.70 -28.12 14.91
N SER A 367 -19.92 -27.73 13.90
CA SER A 367 -19.11 -26.51 13.88
C SER A 367 -19.03 -25.98 12.43
N PRO A 368 -19.98 -25.11 12.04
CA PRO A 368 -19.97 -24.47 10.73
C PRO A 368 -18.66 -23.70 10.47
N SER A 369 -18.11 -23.03 11.49
CA SER A 369 -16.85 -22.29 11.37
C SER A 369 -15.66 -23.19 11.05
N LEU A 370 -15.58 -24.37 11.66
CA LEU A 370 -14.54 -25.36 11.35
C LEU A 370 -14.71 -25.93 9.94
N PHE A 371 -15.95 -26.18 9.51
CA PHE A 371 -16.23 -26.59 8.14
C PHE A 371 -15.76 -25.53 7.14
N ASP A 372 -16.12 -24.27 7.35
CA ASP A 372 -15.71 -23.16 6.49
C ASP A 372 -14.19 -23.01 6.48
N ALA A 373 -13.51 -23.14 7.62
CA ALA A 373 -12.05 -23.09 7.68
C ALA A 373 -11.38 -24.23 6.89
N ILE A 374 -11.92 -25.46 6.96
CA ILE A 374 -11.42 -26.62 6.22
C ILE A 374 -11.67 -26.46 4.71
N VAL A 375 -12.86 -26.02 4.31
CA VAL A 375 -13.27 -25.90 2.90
C VAL A 375 -12.63 -24.69 2.21
N SER A 376 -12.58 -23.54 2.89
CA SER A 376 -11.93 -22.33 2.39
C SER A 376 -10.40 -22.39 2.45
N GLY A 377 -9.85 -23.38 3.17
CA GLY A 377 -8.42 -23.46 3.47
C GLY A 377 -7.92 -22.22 4.22
N GLN A 378 -8.70 -21.74 5.20
CA GLN A 378 -8.47 -20.45 5.89
C GLN A 378 -8.32 -19.25 4.93
N GLY A 379 -9.12 -19.20 3.87
CA GLY A 379 -9.08 -18.11 2.87
C GLY A 379 -7.99 -18.24 1.79
N TYR A 380 -7.18 -19.31 1.80
CA TYR A 380 -6.23 -19.58 0.70
C TYR A 380 -6.88 -20.15 -0.56
N LEU A 381 -8.02 -20.84 -0.42
CA LEU A 381 -8.73 -21.46 -1.55
C LEU A 381 -9.92 -20.59 -2.05
N VAL A 382 -10.45 -19.72 -1.19
CA VAL A 382 -11.50 -18.75 -1.51
C VAL A 382 -10.92 -17.36 -1.35
N LYS A 383 -10.70 -16.65 -2.47
CA LYS A 383 -10.07 -15.32 -2.47
C LYS A 383 -11.01 -14.29 -1.83
N SER A 384 -10.58 -13.68 -0.73
CA SER A 384 -11.27 -12.52 -0.14
C SER A 384 -11.01 -11.23 -0.93
N LYS A 385 -11.83 -10.19 -0.71
CA LYS A 385 -11.57 -8.83 -1.24
C LYS A 385 -10.16 -8.35 -0.86
N LEU A 386 -9.77 -8.53 0.40
CA LEU A 386 -8.42 -8.24 0.90
C LEU A 386 -7.32 -9.01 0.14
N TYR A 387 -7.52 -10.30 -0.11
CA TYR A 387 -6.57 -11.10 -0.90
C TYR A 387 -6.42 -10.55 -2.33
N SER A 388 -7.49 -10.00 -2.91
CA SER A 388 -7.48 -9.48 -4.28
C SER A 388 -6.71 -8.16 -4.46
N THR A 389 -6.62 -7.34 -3.41
CA THR A 389 -5.90 -6.05 -3.45
C THR A 389 -4.41 -6.18 -3.15
N ILE A 390 -3.95 -7.33 -2.63
CA ILE A 390 -2.53 -7.57 -2.35
C ILE A 390 -1.80 -7.90 -3.65
N ALA A 391 -0.85 -7.05 -4.04
CA ALA A 391 -0.12 -7.18 -5.31
C ALA A 391 0.59 -8.54 -5.45
N GLU A 392 1.27 -9.01 -4.39
CA GLU A 392 2.01 -10.28 -4.43
C GLU A 392 1.13 -11.55 -4.39
N ALA A 393 -0.16 -11.39 -4.08
CA ALA A 393 -1.14 -12.47 -4.07
C ALA A 393 -1.71 -12.78 -5.46
N GLN A 394 -1.46 -11.88 -6.43
CA GLN A 394 -1.88 -12.03 -7.83
C GLN A 394 -0.94 -12.91 -8.64
N ALA A 395 -1.48 -13.50 -9.71
CA ALA A 395 -0.70 -14.31 -10.63
C ALA A 395 0.35 -13.44 -11.35
N PRO A 396 1.62 -13.87 -11.44
CA PRO A 396 2.62 -13.15 -12.21
C PRO A 396 2.26 -13.11 -13.70
N GLY A 397 2.55 -11.99 -14.35
CA GLY A 397 2.63 -11.96 -15.81
C GLY A 397 3.63 -13.00 -16.31
N PHE A 398 3.34 -13.62 -17.45
CA PHE A 398 4.14 -14.75 -17.97
C PHE A 398 5.63 -14.42 -18.11
N SER A 399 5.96 -13.21 -18.58
CA SER A 399 7.35 -12.76 -18.70
C SER A 399 8.06 -12.72 -17.35
N ASN A 400 7.41 -12.18 -16.30
CA ASN A 400 7.96 -12.15 -14.96
C ASN A 400 8.17 -13.56 -14.41
N LEU A 401 7.19 -14.45 -14.59
CA LEU A 401 7.27 -15.85 -14.17
C LEU A 401 8.46 -16.56 -14.83
N ALA A 402 8.57 -16.52 -16.16
CA ALA A 402 9.60 -17.24 -16.88
C ALA A 402 11.00 -16.68 -16.62
N LEU A 403 11.15 -15.35 -16.55
CA LEU A 403 12.44 -14.71 -16.30
C LEU A 403 12.91 -14.91 -14.85
N SER A 404 12.00 -14.98 -13.87
CA SER A 404 12.33 -15.20 -12.45
C SER A 404 13.08 -16.52 -12.21
N PHE A 405 12.80 -17.55 -13.01
CA PHE A 405 13.52 -18.82 -12.94
C PHE A 405 14.67 -18.93 -13.95
N GLY A 406 14.80 -17.96 -14.85
CA GLY A 406 15.68 -17.96 -16.02
C GLY A 406 14.99 -18.50 -17.27
N ALA A 407 15.02 -17.74 -18.37
CA ALA A 407 14.21 -18.00 -19.57
C ALA A 407 14.29 -19.46 -20.08
N VAL A 408 15.51 -20.00 -20.22
CA VAL A 408 15.71 -21.39 -20.69
C VAL A 408 15.56 -22.38 -19.53
N THR A 409 16.02 -22.02 -18.33
CA THR A 409 15.91 -22.82 -17.11
C THR A 409 14.45 -23.18 -16.81
N PHE A 410 13.54 -22.22 -16.98
CA PHE A 410 12.09 -22.41 -16.84
C PHE A 410 11.59 -23.54 -17.73
N TRP A 411 11.89 -23.51 -19.03
CA TRP A 411 11.48 -24.56 -19.97
C TRP A 411 12.14 -25.91 -19.66
N LEU A 412 13.41 -25.94 -19.25
CA LEU A 412 14.06 -27.17 -18.81
C LEU A 412 13.37 -27.78 -17.60
N ALA A 413 12.88 -26.96 -16.67
CA ALA A 413 12.14 -27.43 -15.51
C ALA A 413 10.78 -28.03 -15.90
N ILE A 414 10.02 -27.40 -16.80
CA ILE A 414 8.76 -27.94 -17.33
C ILE A 414 8.98 -29.26 -18.06
N ILE A 415 10.01 -29.34 -18.92
CA ILE A 415 10.42 -30.60 -19.57
C ILE A 415 10.77 -31.65 -18.51
N GLY A 416 11.47 -31.23 -17.45
CA GLY A 416 11.80 -32.06 -16.29
C GLY A 416 10.58 -32.66 -15.62
N LEU A 417 9.57 -31.84 -15.32
CA LEU A 417 8.32 -32.28 -14.71
C LEU A 417 7.56 -33.26 -15.61
N VAL A 418 7.38 -32.92 -16.90
CA VAL A 418 6.69 -33.81 -17.86
C VAL A 418 7.44 -35.13 -18.01
N TRP A 419 8.77 -35.09 -18.12
CA TRP A 419 9.60 -36.28 -18.18
C TRP A 419 9.52 -37.13 -16.91
N ALA A 420 9.42 -36.49 -15.74
CA ALA A 420 9.21 -37.18 -14.47
C ALA A 420 7.84 -37.88 -14.43
N ALA A 421 6.78 -37.17 -14.80
CA ALA A 421 5.40 -37.67 -14.83
C ALA A 421 5.26 -38.88 -15.77
N VAL A 422 5.83 -38.83 -16.98
CA VAL A 422 5.84 -39.95 -17.94
C VAL A 422 6.58 -41.18 -17.38
N LYS A 423 7.53 -40.99 -16.46
CA LYS A 423 8.26 -42.08 -15.80
C LYS A 423 7.54 -42.66 -14.59
N VAL A 424 6.52 -42.02 -14.03
CA VAL A 424 5.79 -42.51 -12.84
C VAL A 424 5.27 -43.93 -13.02
N PRO A 425 4.60 -44.31 -14.14
CA PRO A 425 4.15 -45.68 -14.34
C PRO A 425 5.29 -46.71 -14.37
N LYS A 426 6.49 -46.30 -14.80
CA LYS A 426 7.68 -47.15 -14.92
C LYS A 426 8.52 -47.20 -13.63
N ASN A 427 8.45 -46.15 -12.81
CA ASN A 427 9.12 -46.05 -11.53
C ASN A 427 8.14 -45.54 -10.45
N PRO A 428 7.22 -46.40 -9.99
CA PRO A 428 6.20 -46.00 -9.02
C PRO A 428 6.72 -46.09 -7.59
N SER A 429 7.98 -45.70 -7.38
CA SER A 429 8.60 -45.70 -6.05
C SER A 429 8.13 -44.51 -5.24
N PRO A 430 7.92 -44.66 -3.92
CA PRO A 430 7.30 -43.60 -3.11
C PRO A 430 8.08 -42.29 -3.10
N HIS A 431 9.41 -42.39 -3.07
CA HIS A 431 10.31 -41.24 -3.09
C HIS A 431 10.31 -40.51 -4.44
N PHE A 432 10.14 -41.22 -5.56
CA PHE A 432 10.06 -40.58 -6.88
C PHE A 432 8.71 -39.88 -7.07
N ILE A 433 7.61 -40.49 -6.63
CA ILE A 433 6.27 -39.87 -6.64
C ILE A 433 6.27 -38.59 -5.81
N PHE A 434 6.90 -38.58 -4.63
CA PHE A 434 7.07 -37.36 -3.82
C PHE A 434 7.73 -36.23 -4.60
N VAL A 435 8.85 -36.51 -5.29
CA VAL A 435 9.56 -35.50 -6.10
C VAL A 435 8.65 -34.95 -7.21
N VAL A 436 7.90 -35.81 -7.89
CA VAL A 436 6.96 -35.38 -8.95
C VAL A 436 5.85 -34.50 -8.39
N VAL A 437 5.24 -34.90 -7.27
CA VAL A 437 4.17 -34.13 -6.63
C VAL A 437 4.69 -32.77 -6.16
N TRP A 438 5.84 -32.74 -5.48
CA TRP A 438 6.44 -31.50 -5.02
C TRP A 438 6.76 -30.56 -6.18
N MET A 439 7.40 -31.05 -7.26
CA MET A 439 7.66 -30.23 -8.45
C MET A 439 6.36 -29.68 -9.05
N GLY A 440 5.34 -30.52 -9.23
CA GLY A 440 4.07 -30.11 -9.83
C GLY A 440 3.33 -29.07 -9.00
N VAL A 441 3.18 -29.31 -7.69
CA VAL A 441 2.47 -28.39 -6.79
C VAL A 441 3.23 -27.06 -6.65
N SER A 442 4.56 -27.08 -6.47
CA SER A 442 5.34 -25.84 -6.38
C SER A 442 5.27 -25.00 -7.66
N MET A 443 5.35 -25.64 -8.85
CA MET A 443 5.24 -24.92 -10.13
C MET A 443 3.84 -24.33 -10.35
N TYR A 444 2.79 -25.07 -9.99
CA TYR A 444 1.40 -24.57 -10.05
C TYR A 444 1.19 -23.37 -9.13
N MET A 445 1.69 -23.42 -7.89
CA MET A 445 1.55 -22.33 -6.94
C MET A 445 2.31 -21.07 -7.38
N ALA A 446 3.52 -21.20 -7.92
CA ALA A 446 4.25 -20.07 -8.48
C ALA A 446 3.54 -19.42 -9.68
N ALA A 447 2.86 -20.21 -10.51
CA ALA A 447 2.03 -19.69 -11.59
C ALA A 447 0.73 -19.02 -11.09
N SER A 448 0.28 -19.36 -9.88
CA SER A 448 -0.98 -18.87 -9.30
C SER A 448 -0.80 -17.58 -8.49
N ALA A 449 0.35 -17.37 -7.83
CA ALA A 449 0.65 -16.13 -7.09
C ALA A 449 2.16 -15.81 -7.03
N GLN A 450 2.50 -14.52 -7.12
CA GLN A 450 3.88 -14.03 -7.12
C GLN A 450 4.66 -14.39 -5.85
N ARG A 451 4.02 -14.32 -4.67
CA ARG A 451 4.61 -14.70 -3.37
C ARG A 451 5.20 -16.12 -3.33
N PHE A 452 4.70 -17.05 -4.16
CA PHE A 452 5.18 -18.43 -4.18
C PHE A 452 6.34 -18.67 -5.16
N MET A 453 6.74 -17.68 -5.96
CA MET A 453 7.87 -17.84 -6.90
C MET A 453 9.17 -18.15 -6.18
N PHE A 454 9.43 -17.48 -5.05
CA PHE A 454 10.60 -17.74 -4.20
C PHE A 454 10.59 -19.18 -3.66
N ASN A 455 9.45 -19.63 -3.11
CA ASN A 455 9.30 -20.98 -2.56
C ASN A 455 9.44 -22.09 -3.63
N ALA A 456 9.09 -21.80 -4.88
CA ALA A 456 9.20 -22.75 -5.99
C ALA A 456 10.61 -22.84 -6.60
N ALA A 457 11.50 -21.87 -6.33
CA ALA A 457 12.84 -21.82 -6.90
C ALA A 457 13.64 -23.13 -6.75
N PRO A 458 13.65 -23.82 -5.59
CA PRO A 458 14.31 -25.12 -5.43
C PRO A 458 13.77 -26.22 -6.36
N ALA A 459 12.45 -26.25 -6.60
CA ALA A 459 11.82 -27.25 -7.46
C ALA A 459 12.17 -27.00 -8.93
N PHE A 460 12.17 -25.74 -9.38
CA PHE A 460 12.63 -25.35 -10.71
C PHE A 460 14.12 -25.69 -10.91
N ALA A 461 14.97 -25.35 -9.94
CA ALA A 461 16.40 -25.63 -9.99
C ALA A 461 16.70 -27.14 -10.05
N MET A 462 15.98 -27.96 -9.27
CA MET A 462 16.08 -29.42 -9.31
C MET A 462 15.72 -29.98 -10.69
N ALA A 463 14.54 -29.63 -11.20
CA ALA A 463 14.02 -30.16 -12.46
C ALA A 463 14.93 -29.78 -13.64
N ALA A 464 15.33 -28.50 -13.72
CA ALA A 464 16.25 -28.01 -14.74
C ALA A 464 17.64 -28.63 -14.60
N GLY A 465 18.18 -28.73 -13.38
CA GLY A 465 19.48 -29.36 -13.12
C GLY A 465 19.53 -30.84 -13.51
N TRP A 466 18.42 -31.57 -13.33
CA TRP A 466 18.29 -32.95 -13.78
C TRP A 466 18.30 -33.06 -15.32
N ILE A 467 17.48 -32.28 -16.02
CA ILE A 467 17.45 -32.30 -17.49
C ILE A 467 18.80 -31.86 -18.06
N LEU A 468 19.42 -30.84 -17.48
CA LEU A 468 20.73 -30.37 -17.90
C LEU A 468 21.81 -31.46 -17.73
N ALA A 469 21.76 -32.22 -16.63
CA ALA A 469 22.65 -33.37 -16.43
C ALA A 469 22.45 -34.45 -17.50
N LEU A 470 21.20 -34.71 -17.93
CA LEU A 470 20.89 -35.65 -19.01
C LEU A 470 21.43 -35.16 -20.36
N ILE A 471 21.26 -33.86 -20.66
CA ILE A 471 21.78 -33.23 -21.89
C ILE A 471 23.32 -33.32 -21.93
N ILE A 472 23.99 -32.96 -20.83
CA ILE A 472 25.46 -33.03 -20.71
C ILE A 472 25.97 -34.47 -20.88
N ALA A 473 25.27 -35.44 -20.29
CA ALA A 473 25.59 -36.86 -20.45
C ALA A 473 25.42 -37.32 -21.92
N ALA A 474 24.39 -36.84 -22.62
CA ALA A 474 24.14 -37.15 -24.03
C ALA A 474 25.21 -36.55 -24.96
N ILE A 475 25.77 -35.38 -24.63
CA ILE A 475 26.83 -34.71 -25.42
C ILE A 475 28.17 -35.48 -25.36
N LYS A 476 28.45 -36.19 -24.25
CA LYS A 476 29.67 -36.99 -24.01
C LYS A 476 30.99 -36.19 -24.05
N PHE A 477 31.06 -35.07 -23.33
CA PHE A 477 32.28 -34.24 -23.23
C PHE A 477 33.55 -35.01 -22.78
N GLU A 478 33.40 -36.14 -22.08
CA GLU A 478 34.50 -37.01 -21.69
C GLU A 478 35.30 -37.56 -22.89
N GLU A 479 34.67 -37.69 -24.07
CA GLU A 479 35.36 -38.08 -25.31
C GLU A 479 36.40 -37.02 -25.75
N VAL A 480 36.13 -35.73 -25.50
CA VAL A 480 37.00 -34.62 -25.87
C VAL A 480 38.31 -34.66 -25.06
N SER A 481 38.20 -34.81 -23.73
CA SER A 481 39.37 -34.90 -22.84
C SER A 481 40.30 -36.08 -23.21
N ARG A 482 39.72 -37.22 -23.57
CA ARG A 482 40.47 -38.41 -24.01
C ARG A 482 41.10 -38.21 -25.39
N ALA A 483 40.41 -37.57 -26.33
CA ALA A 483 40.92 -37.26 -27.67
C ALA A 483 42.06 -36.22 -27.65
N LEU A 484 42.08 -35.32 -26.65
CA LEU A 484 43.12 -34.31 -26.46
C LEU A 484 44.46 -34.88 -25.93
N SER A 485 44.50 -36.14 -25.48
CA SER A 485 45.74 -36.78 -25.01
C SER A 485 46.85 -36.87 -26.09
N GLY A 486 46.49 -36.81 -27.39
CA GLY A 486 47.41 -36.79 -28.53
C GLY A 486 47.79 -35.39 -29.04
N PHE A 487 47.41 -34.31 -28.35
CA PHE A 487 47.54 -32.93 -28.86
C PHE A 487 48.97 -32.53 -29.27
N ARG A 488 49.99 -33.08 -28.60
CA ARG A 488 51.40 -32.75 -28.86
C ARG A 488 51.94 -33.25 -30.21
N SER A 489 51.31 -34.23 -30.88
CA SER A 489 51.83 -34.81 -32.13
C SER A 489 51.29 -34.15 -33.40
N ASN A 490 50.04 -33.68 -33.41
CA ASN A 490 49.48 -32.88 -34.52
C ASN A 490 48.27 -32.05 -34.06
N PRO A 491 48.46 -30.79 -33.64
CA PRO A 491 47.45 -30.03 -32.90
C PRO A 491 46.18 -29.73 -33.71
N LEU A 492 46.30 -29.32 -34.98
CA LEU A 492 45.15 -28.95 -35.82
C LEU A 492 44.27 -30.16 -36.18
N ALA A 493 44.87 -31.28 -36.55
CA ALA A 493 44.13 -32.51 -36.86
C ALA A 493 43.49 -33.12 -35.60
N THR A 494 44.18 -33.04 -34.46
CA THR A 494 43.68 -33.54 -33.17
C THR A 494 42.52 -32.70 -32.66
N LEU A 495 42.57 -31.37 -32.80
CA LEU A 495 41.45 -30.47 -32.45
C LEU A 495 40.21 -30.77 -33.28
N ARG A 496 40.35 -30.90 -34.60
CA ARG A 496 39.22 -31.18 -35.50
C ARG A 496 38.58 -32.55 -35.24
N LYS A 497 39.37 -33.53 -34.79
CA LYS A 497 38.89 -34.87 -34.43
C LYS A 497 38.31 -34.95 -33.01
N ALA A 498 38.80 -34.12 -32.09
CA ALA A 498 38.31 -34.04 -30.71
C ALA A 498 36.99 -33.27 -30.59
N PHE A 499 36.85 -32.13 -31.29
CA PHE A 499 35.66 -31.27 -31.20
C PHE A 499 34.67 -31.53 -32.34
N LYS A 500 33.80 -32.53 -32.17
CA LYS A 500 32.60 -32.72 -33.01
C LYS A 500 31.62 -31.55 -32.84
N LEU A 501 30.80 -31.28 -33.86
CA LEU A 501 29.78 -30.20 -33.87
C LEU A 501 28.88 -30.22 -32.61
N ARG A 502 28.46 -31.41 -32.16
CA ARG A 502 27.65 -31.57 -30.93
C ARG A 502 28.32 -31.03 -29.66
N HIS A 503 29.66 -31.10 -29.56
CA HIS A 503 30.38 -30.62 -28.38
C HIS A 503 30.47 -29.08 -28.42
N VAL A 504 30.70 -28.51 -29.60
CA VAL A 504 30.72 -27.05 -29.81
C VAL A 504 29.33 -26.46 -29.57
N ALA A 505 28.29 -27.02 -30.21
CA ALA A 505 26.91 -26.59 -30.01
C ALA A 505 26.47 -26.75 -28.54
N GLY A 506 26.82 -27.85 -27.90
CA GLY A 506 26.54 -28.08 -26.48
C GLY A 506 27.25 -27.08 -25.56
N ALA A 507 28.52 -26.75 -25.82
CA ALA A 507 29.25 -25.74 -25.06
C ALA A 507 28.68 -24.34 -25.25
N LEU A 508 28.33 -23.96 -26.49
CA LEU A 508 27.67 -22.67 -26.78
C LEU A 508 26.29 -22.58 -26.14
N PHE A 509 25.50 -23.65 -26.17
CA PHE A 509 24.22 -23.73 -25.47
C PHE A 509 24.40 -23.50 -23.96
N LEU A 510 25.33 -24.21 -23.32
CA LEU A 510 25.60 -24.02 -21.89
C LEU A 510 26.10 -22.61 -21.58
N ALA A 511 27.01 -22.06 -22.38
CA ALA A 511 27.58 -20.75 -22.14
C ALA A 511 26.55 -19.62 -22.34
N PHE A 512 25.87 -19.58 -23.50
CA PHE A 512 25.06 -18.43 -23.92
C PHE A 512 23.57 -18.56 -23.62
N LEU A 513 23.04 -19.78 -23.41
CA LEU A 513 21.61 -19.99 -23.15
C LEU A 513 21.32 -20.39 -21.69
N ILE A 514 22.34 -20.82 -20.95
CA ILE A 514 22.20 -21.19 -19.53
C ILE A 514 23.02 -20.25 -18.65
N VAL A 515 24.35 -20.25 -18.75
CA VAL A 515 25.21 -19.56 -17.79
C VAL A 515 25.12 -18.04 -17.93
N ALA A 516 25.43 -17.49 -19.11
CA ALA A 516 25.45 -16.04 -19.32
C ALA A 516 24.12 -15.33 -18.97
N PRO A 517 22.94 -15.76 -19.46
CA PRO A 517 21.69 -15.07 -19.15
C PRO A 517 21.30 -15.18 -17.67
N ASN A 518 21.47 -16.36 -17.03
CA ASN A 518 21.16 -16.50 -15.61
C ASN A 518 22.13 -15.69 -14.73
N VAL A 519 23.43 -15.64 -15.08
CA VAL A 519 24.39 -14.80 -14.35
C VAL A 519 24.05 -13.33 -14.51
N TRP A 520 23.69 -12.88 -15.71
CA TRP A 520 23.31 -11.50 -15.97
C TRP A 520 22.08 -11.09 -15.15
N THR A 521 21.01 -11.87 -15.20
CA THR A 521 19.79 -11.57 -14.44
C THR A 521 19.97 -11.75 -12.93
N ALA A 522 20.85 -12.65 -12.47
CA ALA A 522 21.19 -12.77 -11.06
C ALA A 522 21.96 -11.56 -10.54
N VAL A 523 22.91 -11.04 -11.33
CA VAL A 523 23.62 -9.79 -10.99
C VAL A 523 22.65 -8.62 -10.97
N ASP A 524 21.76 -8.51 -11.97
CA ASP A 524 20.70 -7.49 -11.98
C ASP A 524 19.81 -7.55 -10.73
N ALA A 525 19.37 -8.76 -10.35
CA ALA A 525 18.58 -8.98 -9.13
C ALA A 525 19.35 -8.67 -7.83
N GLY A 526 20.68 -8.78 -7.83
CA GLY A 526 21.54 -8.49 -6.68
C GLY A 526 21.87 -6.99 -6.51
N ILE A 527 21.67 -6.18 -7.56
CA ILE A 527 21.96 -4.73 -7.53
C ILE A 527 20.72 -3.96 -7.04
N PRO A 528 20.86 -3.10 -6.02
CA PRO A 528 19.76 -2.25 -5.53
C PRO A 528 19.42 -1.15 -6.55
N SER A 529 18.17 -0.70 -6.56
CA SER A 529 17.64 0.22 -7.57
C SER A 529 18.40 1.55 -7.62
N GLU A 530 18.91 1.98 -6.47
CA GLU A 530 19.55 3.27 -6.21
C GLU A 530 20.93 3.37 -6.88
N THR A 531 21.67 2.26 -6.99
CA THR A 531 22.99 2.23 -7.65
C THR A 531 22.92 1.71 -9.08
N LYS A 532 21.77 1.15 -9.47
CA LYS A 532 21.59 0.45 -10.75
C LYS A 532 21.74 1.34 -11.98
N ARG A 533 21.16 2.55 -11.97
CA ARG A 533 21.29 3.48 -13.10
C ARG A 533 22.75 3.86 -13.38
N GLY A 534 23.54 4.08 -12.34
CA GLY A 534 24.97 4.37 -12.47
C GLY A 534 25.76 3.21 -13.07
N LEU A 535 25.46 1.98 -12.65
CA LEU A 535 26.09 0.77 -13.22
C LEU A 535 25.64 0.51 -14.67
N ASP A 536 24.37 0.74 -14.99
CA ASP A 536 23.85 0.63 -16.36
C ASP A 536 24.58 1.60 -17.31
N LYS A 537 24.83 2.84 -16.84
CA LYS A 537 25.62 3.83 -17.57
C LYS A 537 27.07 3.38 -17.79
N GLN A 538 27.71 2.79 -16.77
CA GLN A 538 29.06 2.23 -16.93
C GLN A 538 29.09 1.10 -17.97
N ILE A 539 28.05 0.27 -18.03
CA ILE A 539 27.92 -0.75 -19.08
C ILE A 539 27.81 -0.07 -20.44
N TYR A 540 26.90 0.90 -20.61
CA TYR A 540 26.76 1.67 -21.85
C TYR A 540 28.09 2.27 -22.34
N ASP A 541 28.85 2.88 -21.43
CA ASP A 541 30.12 3.57 -21.72
C ASP A 541 31.21 2.60 -22.20
N VAL A 542 31.20 1.34 -21.72
CA VAL A 542 32.16 0.28 -22.13
C VAL A 542 31.70 -0.50 -23.35
N MET A 543 30.39 -0.56 -23.62
CA MET A 543 29.84 -1.30 -24.76
C MET A 543 30.32 -0.70 -26.09
N PRO A 544 30.64 -1.54 -27.10
CA PRO A 544 30.94 -1.06 -28.45
C PRO A 544 29.79 -0.23 -29.03
N SER A 545 30.11 0.78 -29.85
CA SER A 545 29.12 1.74 -30.39
C SER A 545 27.95 1.08 -31.12
N PHE A 546 28.16 -0.05 -31.80
CA PHE A 546 27.11 -0.78 -32.51
C PHE A 546 26.16 -1.59 -31.60
N LEU A 547 26.46 -1.73 -30.31
CA LEU A 547 25.62 -2.37 -29.29
C LEU A 547 24.99 -1.35 -28.32
N ARG A 548 25.21 -0.06 -28.56
CA ARG A 548 24.63 1.03 -27.76
C ARG A 548 23.23 1.37 -28.29
N PRO A 549 22.20 1.44 -27.42
CA PRO A 549 20.87 1.90 -27.82
C PRO A 549 20.91 3.39 -28.21
N GLY A 550 20.17 3.76 -29.26
CA GLY A 550 20.13 5.13 -29.77
C GLY A 550 19.35 6.12 -28.91
N ASN A 551 18.48 5.63 -28.02
CA ASN A 551 17.62 6.41 -27.12
C ASN A 551 18.09 6.36 -25.65
N TYR A 552 19.38 6.10 -25.41
CA TYR A 552 19.93 6.08 -24.05
C TYR A 552 20.08 7.48 -23.46
N ASN A 553 19.68 7.68 -22.20
CA ASN A 553 19.99 8.92 -21.49
C ASN A 553 21.45 8.86 -20.98
N THR A 554 22.38 9.47 -21.72
CA THR A 554 23.80 9.50 -21.36
C THR A 554 24.13 10.43 -20.20
N ALA A 555 23.26 11.38 -19.87
CA ALA A 555 23.46 12.29 -18.75
C ALA A 555 23.18 11.58 -17.42
N THR A 556 22.02 10.94 -17.29
CA THR A 556 21.52 10.41 -16.00
C THR A 556 21.52 8.88 -15.90
N GLY A 557 21.83 8.19 -17.00
CA GLY A 557 21.68 6.73 -17.11
C GLY A 557 20.22 6.34 -17.42
N SER A 558 20.01 5.08 -17.74
CA SER A 558 18.67 4.51 -18.00
C SER A 558 18.61 3.06 -17.50
N PHE A 559 17.42 2.44 -17.54
CA PHE A 559 17.26 1.01 -17.26
C PHE A 559 17.18 0.24 -18.58
N TRP A 560 18.32 0.06 -19.26
CA TRP A 560 18.36 -0.62 -20.55
C TRP A 560 19.03 -2.00 -20.46
N TYR A 561 20.21 -2.07 -19.86
CA TYR A 561 20.97 -3.29 -19.67
C TYR A 561 20.63 -4.00 -18.35
N LEU A 562 20.21 -3.22 -17.35
CA LEU A 562 19.78 -3.61 -16.00
C LEU A 562 18.39 -3.04 -15.72
N GLY A 563 17.64 -3.68 -14.80
CA GLY A 563 16.31 -3.22 -14.36
C GLY A 563 15.19 -4.24 -14.54
N ALA A 564 15.49 -5.46 -14.97
CA ALA A 564 14.48 -6.53 -15.08
C ALA A 564 14.07 -7.05 -13.69
N PHE A 565 15.00 -7.10 -12.75
CA PHE A 565 14.77 -7.43 -11.35
C PHE A 565 15.37 -6.37 -10.46
N THR A 566 14.68 -5.95 -9.39
CA THR A 566 15.23 -4.94 -8.49
C THR A 566 14.67 -5.08 -7.07
N TYR A 567 15.44 -4.62 -6.10
CA TYR A 567 14.98 -4.27 -4.77
C TYR A 567 15.41 -2.83 -4.49
N SER A 568 14.80 -2.19 -3.50
CA SER A 568 15.09 -0.81 -3.12
C SER A 568 15.61 -0.76 -1.70
N LEU A 569 16.52 0.17 -1.45
CA LEU A 569 16.99 0.53 -0.13
C LEU A 569 16.51 1.97 0.16
N PRO A 570 15.77 2.19 1.26
CA PRO A 570 15.20 3.49 1.58
C PRO A 570 16.33 4.44 2.04
N LEU A 571 16.98 5.11 1.09
CA LEU A 571 18.10 6.01 1.39
C LEU A 571 17.62 7.17 2.28
N PRO A 572 18.47 7.66 3.20
CA PRO A 572 18.15 8.84 4.01
C PRO A 572 17.76 10.08 3.20
N SER A 573 18.19 10.17 1.94
CA SER A 573 17.85 11.26 1.02
C SER A 573 16.46 11.15 0.38
N THR A 574 15.74 10.05 0.60
CA THR A 574 14.38 9.85 0.07
C THR A 574 13.31 10.41 1.02
N TYR A 575 12.11 10.63 0.50
CA TYR A 575 11.06 11.40 1.17
C TYR A 575 10.52 10.73 2.45
N TRP A 576 10.31 9.41 2.46
CA TRP A 576 9.84 8.70 3.65
C TRP A 576 10.86 8.67 4.79
N PRO A 577 12.13 8.24 4.59
CA PRO A 577 13.15 8.33 5.64
C PRO A 577 13.34 9.75 6.20
N THR A 578 13.26 10.77 5.35
CA THR A 578 13.32 12.17 5.80
C THR A 578 12.10 12.53 6.66
N ALA A 579 10.90 12.14 6.22
CA ALA A 579 9.67 12.36 6.96
C ALA A 579 9.64 11.62 8.29
N TRP A 580 10.08 10.36 8.34
CA TRP A 580 10.19 9.59 9.58
C TRP A 580 11.19 10.18 10.56
N ARG A 581 12.31 10.73 10.07
CA ARG A 581 13.26 11.46 10.90
C ARG A 581 12.66 12.73 11.51
N TRP A 582 11.86 13.48 10.76
CA TRP A 582 11.10 14.60 11.30
C TRP A 582 10.04 14.12 12.30
N PHE A 583 9.30 13.06 11.96
CA PHE A 583 8.17 12.57 12.74
C PHE A 583 8.60 11.99 14.09
N SER A 584 9.71 11.26 14.14
CA SER A 584 10.27 10.71 15.39
C SER A 584 10.70 11.75 16.42
N GLN A 585 10.90 13.00 15.99
CA GLN A 585 11.23 14.12 16.88
C GLN A 585 9.99 14.75 17.50
N GLN A 586 8.81 14.52 16.92
CA GLN A 586 7.54 14.98 17.47
C GLN A 586 7.18 14.21 18.74
N ASP A 587 6.53 14.88 19.68
CA ASP A 587 6.08 14.32 20.96
C ASP A 587 7.15 13.55 21.74
N SER A 588 8.43 13.93 21.56
CA SER A 588 9.58 13.21 22.14
C SER A 588 9.62 13.18 23.67
N GLY A 589 8.85 14.06 24.33
CA GLY A 589 8.65 14.07 25.79
C GLY A 589 7.61 13.08 26.31
N VAL A 590 6.91 12.36 25.43
CA VAL A 590 5.88 11.36 25.75
C VAL A 590 6.39 9.96 25.37
N GLU A 591 6.06 8.96 26.19
CA GLU A 591 6.35 7.55 25.92
C GLU A 591 5.72 7.12 24.59
N GLU A 592 6.43 6.29 23.79
CA GLU A 592 6.02 5.94 22.42
C GLU A 592 4.57 5.43 22.32
N ALA A 593 4.08 4.70 23.33
CA ALA A 593 2.73 4.13 23.32
C ALA A 593 1.60 5.12 23.63
N ASP A 594 1.94 6.29 24.19
CA ASP A 594 0.98 7.32 24.59
C ASP A 594 1.09 8.58 23.71
N ARG A 595 2.00 8.59 22.73
CA ARG A 595 2.05 9.63 21.70
C ARG A 595 0.79 9.60 20.83
N PRO A 596 0.37 10.74 20.25
CA PRO A 596 -0.73 10.78 19.30
C PRO A 596 -0.50 9.81 18.13
N ALA A 597 -1.49 8.99 17.83
CA ALA A 597 -1.35 7.95 16.84
C ALA A 597 -1.27 8.51 15.41
N PHE A 598 -0.46 7.82 14.62
CA PHE A 598 -0.31 7.98 13.18
C PHE A 598 -1.41 7.23 12.44
N LEU A 599 -2.09 7.95 11.55
CA LEU A 599 -3.07 7.41 10.62
C LEU A 599 -2.55 7.57 9.17
N SER A 600 -2.54 6.47 8.44
CA SER A 600 -2.41 6.46 6.99
C SER A 600 -2.91 5.11 6.47
N TRP A 601 -2.61 4.80 5.21
CA TRP A 601 -2.82 3.46 4.69
C TRP A 601 -1.95 2.44 5.42
N TRP A 602 -2.46 1.20 5.52
CA TRP A 602 -1.89 0.16 6.37
C TRP A 602 -0.45 -0.25 5.97
N ASP A 603 -0.05 0.00 4.71
CA ASP A 603 1.28 -0.29 4.18
C ASP A 603 2.42 0.38 4.98
N TYR A 604 2.13 1.48 5.68
CA TYR A 604 3.13 2.33 6.35
C TYR A 604 3.27 2.07 7.85
N GLY A 605 2.44 1.19 8.44
CA GLY A 605 2.35 1.04 9.89
C GLY A 605 3.65 0.57 10.56
N PHE A 606 4.35 -0.40 9.98
CA PHE A 606 5.62 -0.90 10.55
C PHE A 606 6.74 0.14 10.50
N GLU A 607 6.79 0.96 9.45
CA GLU A 607 7.75 2.06 9.36
C GLU A 607 7.42 3.15 10.36
N ALA A 608 6.13 3.50 10.53
CA ALA A 608 5.69 4.51 11.48
C ALA A 608 6.07 4.16 12.93
N ILE A 609 5.89 2.90 13.37
CA ILE A 609 6.25 2.52 14.74
C ILE A 609 7.76 2.36 14.94
N GLN A 610 8.51 1.94 13.92
CA GLN A 610 9.94 1.67 14.05
C GLN A 610 10.80 2.91 13.83
N GLN A 611 10.53 3.65 12.76
CA GLN A 611 11.27 4.84 12.34
C GLN A 611 10.57 6.13 12.78
N GLY A 612 9.24 6.19 12.67
CA GLY A 612 8.45 7.34 13.10
C GLY A 612 8.23 7.45 14.61
N LYS A 613 8.45 6.37 15.38
CA LYS A 613 8.32 6.31 16.85
C LYS A 613 6.96 6.76 17.40
N HIS A 614 5.89 6.49 16.67
CA HIS A 614 4.50 6.77 17.06
C HIS A 614 3.63 5.51 16.88
N PRO A 615 2.55 5.33 17.67
CA PRO A 615 1.63 4.23 17.46
C PRO A 615 0.88 4.41 16.14
N THR A 616 0.51 3.32 15.46
CA THR A 616 -0.21 3.36 14.19
C THR A 616 -1.60 2.77 14.30
N VAL A 617 -2.58 3.44 13.67
CA VAL A 617 -3.98 2.99 13.68
C VAL A 617 -4.20 1.78 12.78
N ALA A 618 -3.54 1.76 11.62
CA ALA A 618 -3.58 0.67 10.65
C ALA A 618 -2.17 0.14 10.37
N ASP A 619 -2.05 -1.16 10.09
CA ASP A 619 -0.74 -1.79 9.99
C ASP A 619 -0.67 -2.98 9.02
N ASN A 620 0.57 -3.38 8.72
CA ASN A 620 0.94 -4.40 7.76
C ASN A 620 0.47 -5.83 8.10
N PHE A 621 -0.02 -6.11 9.31
CA PHE A 621 -0.76 -7.34 9.60
C PHE A 621 -2.24 -7.27 9.18
N GLN A 622 -2.63 -6.22 8.45
CA GLN A 622 -3.96 -6.01 7.91
C GLN A 622 -4.99 -5.72 9.01
N ASN A 623 -4.61 -4.91 10.00
CA ASN A 623 -5.55 -4.33 10.96
C ASN A 623 -5.85 -2.88 10.61
N GLY A 624 -7.02 -2.40 11.03
CA GLY A 624 -7.42 -1.02 10.87
C GLY A 624 -7.61 -0.56 9.41
N TYR A 625 -7.46 -1.43 8.40
CA TYR A 625 -7.54 -1.03 7.00
C TYR A 625 -8.93 -0.55 6.58
N GLN A 626 -10.01 -1.11 7.17
CA GLN A 626 -11.37 -0.63 6.94
C GLN A 626 -11.52 0.82 7.40
N PHE A 627 -11.06 1.11 8.62
CA PHE A 627 -11.06 2.45 9.18
C PHE A 627 -10.23 3.41 8.32
N ALA A 628 -8.98 3.05 8.02
CA ALA A 628 -8.11 3.87 7.19
C ALA A 628 -8.71 4.13 5.81
N GLY A 629 -9.34 3.12 5.19
CA GLY A 629 -10.06 3.27 3.92
C GLY A 629 -11.25 4.23 4.02
N SER A 630 -12.07 4.11 5.07
CA SER A 630 -13.18 5.03 5.32
C SER A 630 -12.70 6.46 5.58
N PHE A 631 -11.62 6.64 6.33
CA PHE A 631 -11.04 7.96 6.62
C PHE A 631 -10.45 8.60 5.36
N ILE A 632 -9.64 7.85 4.60
CA ILE A 632 -9.05 8.30 3.33
C ILE A 632 -10.13 8.76 2.34
N THR A 633 -11.30 8.10 2.35
CA THR A 633 -12.43 8.39 1.47
C THR A 633 -13.51 9.29 2.08
N ALA A 634 -13.31 9.80 3.29
CA ALA A 634 -14.22 10.70 3.99
C ALA A 634 -14.40 12.03 3.22
N GLY A 635 -15.63 12.49 3.05
CA GLY A 635 -15.99 13.62 2.17
C GLY A 635 -16.09 14.98 2.87
N SER A 636 -15.92 15.02 4.18
CA SER A 636 -15.95 16.24 4.99
C SER A 636 -15.03 16.12 6.19
N GLU A 637 -14.80 17.24 6.87
CA GLU A 637 -14.05 17.24 8.13
C GLU A 637 -14.85 16.59 9.27
N GLU A 638 -16.17 16.77 9.28
CA GLU A 638 -17.08 16.09 10.21
C GLU A 638 -17.00 14.56 10.07
N ASP A 639 -16.95 14.05 8.84
CA ASP A 639 -16.74 12.62 8.58
C ASP A 639 -15.43 12.13 9.21
N ALA A 640 -14.35 12.90 9.06
CA ALA A 640 -13.03 12.55 9.55
C ALA A 640 -13.01 12.48 11.08
N VAL A 641 -13.54 13.50 11.76
CA VAL A 641 -13.60 13.55 13.23
C VAL A 641 -14.54 12.46 13.78
N ALA A 642 -15.71 12.27 13.18
CA ALA A 642 -16.63 11.19 13.55
C ALA A 642 -15.97 9.81 13.44
N LEU A 643 -15.20 9.56 12.38
CA LEU A 643 -14.45 8.32 12.24
C LEU A 643 -13.40 8.16 13.34
N MET A 644 -12.61 9.19 13.67
CA MET A 644 -11.63 9.12 14.76
C MET A 644 -12.29 8.80 16.11
N ILE A 645 -13.45 9.41 16.40
CA ILE A 645 -14.28 9.08 17.56
C ILE A 645 -14.64 7.59 17.54
N ILE A 646 -15.21 7.08 16.45
CA ILE A 646 -15.61 5.67 16.32
C ILE A 646 -14.42 4.75 16.60
N ARG A 647 -13.24 5.07 16.06
CA ARG A 647 -12.04 4.24 16.24
C ARG A 647 -11.58 4.20 17.70
N LEU A 648 -11.62 5.32 18.42
CA LEU A 648 -11.31 5.32 19.85
C LEU A 648 -12.38 4.61 20.71
N LEU A 649 -13.65 4.68 20.29
CA LEU A 649 -14.75 3.95 20.93
C LEU A 649 -14.64 2.44 20.73
N GLU A 650 -13.96 1.93 19.69
CA GLU A 650 -13.70 0.49 19.57
C GLU A 650 -12.87 -0.06 20.73
N GLY A 651 -11.96 0.75 21.29
CA GLY A 651 -11.15 0.38 22.45
C GLY A 651 -11.80 0.69 23.79
N THR A 652 -12.56 1.79 23.87
CA THR A 652 -13.07 2.34 25.14
C THR A 652 -14.54 1.99 25.40
N GLY A 653 -15.33 1.80 24.35
CA GLY A 653 -16.79 1.74 24.40
C GLY A 653 -17.43 3.10 24.69
N VAL A 654 -18.77 3.13 24.64
CA VAL A 654 -19.57 4.30 25.01
C VAL A 654 -19.85 4.26 26.51
N THR A 655 -19.06 4.99 27.30
CA THR A 655 -19.25 5.17 28.75
C THR A 655 -20.37 6.18 29.05
N ASP A 656 -20.82 6.25 30.30
CA ASP A 656 -21.88 7.19 30.70
C ASP A 656 -21.45 8.66 30.51
N GLU A 657 -20.18 8.97 30.71
CA GLU A 657 -19.61 10.32 30.51
C GLU A 657 -19.57 10.71 29.03
N ILE A 658 -19.17 9.77 28.16
CA ILE A 658 -19.17 9.97 26.71
C ILE A 658 -20.60 10.11 26.20
N ALA A 659 -21.52 9.25 26.68
CA ALA A 659 -22.92 9.28 26.31
C ALA A 659 -23.59 10.61 26.70
N ALA A 660 -23.24 11.18 27.86
CA ALA A 660 -23.77 12.46 28.30
C ALA A 660 -23.40 13.60 27.32
N VAL A 661 -22.14 13.65 26.86
CA VAL A 661 -21.68 14.66 25.90
C VAL A 661 -22.31 14.42 24.51
N MET A 662 -22.38 13.17 24.04
CA MET A 662 -23.08 12.86 22.78
C MET A 662 -24.52 13.37 22.78
N ASN A 663 -25.29 13.05 23.83
CA ASN A 663 -26.68 13.46 23.94
C ASN A 663 -26.83 14.99 24.08
N SER A 664 -25.89 15.69 24.73
CA SER A 664 -25.97 17.16 24.84
C SER A 664 -25.76 17.87 23.52
N HIS A 665 -25.10 17.23 22.56
CA HIS A 665 -24.94 17.70 21.19
C HIS A 665 -25.94 17.06 20.20
N GLY A 666 -26.96 16.33 20.68
CA GLY A 666 -28.03 15.79 19.83
C GLY A 666 -27.76 14.42 19.20
N VAL A 667 -26.63 13.78 19.51
CA VAL A 667 -26.30 12.42 19.04
C VAL A 667 -26.96 11.37 19.94
N ASP A 668 -27.69 10.40 19.38
CA ASP A 668 -28.23 9.29 20.16
C ASP A 668 -27.12 8.30 20.54
N ALA A 669 -26.57 8.48 21.75
CA ALA A 669 -25.52 7.62 22.28
C ALA A 669 -25.95 6.14 22.39
N GLY A 670 -27.25 5.88 22.59
CA GLY A 670 -27.82 4.53 22.62
C GLY A 670 -27.74 3.86 21.25
N LYS A 671 -28.10 4.60 20.19
CA LYS A 671 -27.99 4.14 18.80
C LYS A 671 -26.54 3.96 18.36
N VAL A 672 -25.63 4.87 18.71
CA VAL A 672 -24.18 4.69 18.46
C VAL A 672 -23.69 3.39 19.11
N LYS A 673 -24.07 3.15 20.36
CA LYS A 673 -23.72 1.91 21.08
C LYS A 673 -24.33 0.66 20.44
N GLU A 674 -25.55 0.75 19.91
CA GLU A 674 -26.20 -0.35 19.18
C GLU A 674 -25.46 -0.67 17.89
N ILE A 675 -25.15 0.33 17.06
CA ILE A 675 -24.38 0.19 15.80
C ILE A 675 -23.04 -0.48 16.07
N MET A 676 -22.34 -0.02 17.11
CA MET A 676 -21.00 -0.53 17.46
C MET A 676 -21.02 -2.01 17.86
N ASN A 677 -22.06 -2.45 18.58
CA ASN A 677 -22.17 -3.81 19.08
C ASN A 677 -22.83 -4.78 18.08
N ASN A 678 -23.73 -4.29 17.23
CA ASN A 678 -24.51 -5.09 16.28
C ASN A 678 -24.41 -4.58 14.83
N PRO A 679 -23.20 -4.42 14.28
CA PRO A 679 -23.02 -3.72 13.00
C PRO A 679 -23.65 -4.42 11.80
N SER A 680 -23.86 -5.74 11.87
CA SER A 680 -24.53 -6.51 10.81
C SER A 680 -25.99 -6.08 10.58
N ALA A 681 -26.66 -5.51 11.60
CA ALA A 681 -28.06 -5.07 11.47
C ALA A 681 -28.20 -3.84 10.54
N TYR A 682 -27.13 -3.08 10.34
CA TYR A 682 -27.13 -1.83 9.58
C TYR A 682 -26.68 -1.99 8.13
N ILE A 683 -26.34 -3.21 7.68
CA ILE A 683 -25.91 -3.46 6.29
C ILE A 683 -27.00 -3.04 5.29
N ASP A 684 -28.23 -3.51 5.51
CA ASP A 684 -29.35 -3.21 4.60
C ASP A 684 -29.78 -1.75 4.71
N GLU A 685 -29.70 -1.14 5.90
CA GLU A 685 -29.97 0.28 6.08
C GLU A 685 -29.00 1.15 5.27
N VAL A 686 -27.69 0.87 5.39
CA VAL A 686 -26.66 1.62 4.66
C VAL A 686 -26.82 1.46 3.15
N LYS A 687 -27.01 0.24 2.67
CA LYS A 687 -27.12 -0.04 1.23
C LYS A 687 -28.36 0.54 0.57
N ASN A 688 -29.50 0.55 1.27
CA ASN A 688 -30.77 1.02 0.72
C ASN A 688 -30.91 2.55 0.75
N ASN A 689 -30.01 3.27 1.43
CA ASN A 689 -30.03 4.73 1.56
C ASN A 689 -28.72 5.38 1.07
N PRO A 690 -28.35 5.22 -0.21
CA PRO A 690 -27.07 5.72 -0.75
C PRO A 690 -26.95 7.24 -0.73
N ASP A 691 -28.08 7.98 -0.71
CA ASP A 691 -28.07 9.45 -0.61
C ASP A 691 -27.63 9.95 0.79
N VAL A 692 -27.77 9.10 1.82
CA VAL A 692 -27.38 9.41 3.20
C VAL A 692 -25.98 8.92 3.50
N TYR A 693 -25.71 7.64 3.20
CA TYR A 693 -24.44 7.00 3.58
C TYR A 693 -23.36 7.07 2.49
N GLY A 694 -23.75 7.43 1.27
CA GLY A 694 -22.95 7.26 0.07
C GLY A 694 -23.16 5.87 -0.57
N PRO A 695 -22.76 5.70 -1.84
CA PRO A 695 -22.84 4.41 -2.51
C PRO A 695 -21.83 3.42 -1.91
N TYR A 696 -22.32 2.19 -1.70
CA TYR A 696 -21.52 1.05 -1.25
C TYR A 696 -21.73 -0.15 -2.18
N ASP A 697 -20.71 -0.99 -2.22
CA ASP A 697 -20.72 -2.26 -2.94
C ASP A 697 -21.79 -3.22 -2.37
N ASN A 698 -22.25 -4.14 -3.21
CA ASN A 698 -23.28 -5.11 -2.82
C ASN A 698 -22.83 -6.04 -1.68
N ASP A 699 -21.53 -6.33 -1.60
CA ASP A 699 -20.95 -7.18 -0.56
C ASP A 699 -20.37 -6.33 0.60
N LEU A 700 -21.14 -5.33 1.06
CA LEU A 700 -20.78 -4.49 2.22
C LEU A 700 -20.56 -5.34 3.47
N SER A 701 -19.38 -5.21 4.07
CA SER A 701 -19.04 -5.88 5.32
C SER A 701 -19.68 -5.21 6.52
N ALA A 702 -19.95 -5.98 7.58
CA ALA A 702 -20.48 -5.44 8.84
C ALA A 702 -19.56 -4.35 9.41
N GLN A 703 -18.23 -4.53 9.35
CA GLN A 703 -17.28 -3.55 9.85
C GLN A 703 -17.37 -2.21 9.09
N ASN A 704 -17.54 -2.22 7.77
CA ASN A 704 -17.71 -0.99 7.00
C ASN A 704 -19.11 -0.38 7.17
N ALA A 705 -20.16 -1.21 7.33
CA ALA A 705 -21.50 -0.74 7.69
C ALA A 705 -21.51 0.00 9.03
N LYS A 706 -20.72 -0.47 10.01
CA LYS A 706 -20.51 0.21 11.30
C LYS A 706 -19.97 1.63 11.11
N TYR A 707 -18.87 1.77 10.34
CA TYR A 707 -18.27 3.08 10.09
C TYR A 707 -19.22 3.98 9.31
N ALA A 708 -19.95 3.46 8.32
CA ALA A 708 -20.91 4.24 7.56
C ALA A 708 -22.06 4.76 8.44
N ALA A 709 -22.68 3.87 9.22
CA ALA A 709 -23.83 4.18 10.06
C ALA A 709 -23.49 5.07 11.25
N ALA A 710 -22.47 4.72 12.04
CA ALA A 710 -22.10 5.49 13.22
C ALA A 710 -21.56 6.88 12.86
N ARG A 711 -20.90 7.03 11.70
CA ARG A 711 -20.41 8.33 11.22
C ARG A 711 -21.57 9.30 11.00
N VAL A 712 -22.62 8.84 10.32
CA VAL A 712 -23.81 9.68 10.05
C VAL A 712 -24.54 10.02 11.34
N GLU A 713 -24.69 9.08 12.27
CA GLU A 713 -25.31 9.36 13.57
C GLU A 713 -24.53 10.42 14.36
N LEU A 714 -23.20 10.38 14.32
CA LEU A 714 -22.36 11.36 15.01
C LEU A 714 -22.44 12.76 14.39
N GLN A 715 -22.78 12.88 13.10
CA GLN A 715 -22.87 14.17 12.41
C GLN A 715 -23.98 15.08 12.93
N ASP A 716 -24.97 14.54 13.65
CA ASP A 716 -26.01 15.33 14.31
C ASP A 716 -25.45 16.35 15.31
N ALA A 717 -24.21 16.14 15.80
CA ALA A 717 -23.50 17.09 16.65
C ALA A 717 -22.99 18.37 15.95
N GLY A 718 -22.85 18.34 14.62
CA GLY A 718 -22.06 19.31 13.86
C GLY A 718 -20.56 19.28 14.22
N LEU A 719 -19.75 20.03 13.48
CA LEU A 719 -18.29 19.99 13.61
C LEU A 719 -17.76 20.30 15.03
N GLU A 720 -18.17 21.41 15.66
CA GLU A 720 -17.71 21.75 17.01
C GLU A 720 -18.22 20.75 18.07
N GLY A 721 -19.45 20.23 17.93
CA GLY A 721 -19.97 19.19 18.82
C GLY A 721 -19.19 17.88 18.69
N LEU A 722 -18.75 17.53 17.48
CA LEU A 722 -17.83 16.40 17.25
C LEU A 722 -16.47 16.63 17.91
N VAL A 723 -15.93 17.85 17.86
CA VAL A 723 -14.67 18.20 18.54
C VAL A 723 -14.80 18.02 20.05
N ASP A 724 -15.90 18.49 20.65
CA ASP A 724 -16.16 18.32 22.08
C ASP A 724 -16.32 16.84 22.47
N ILE A 725 -17.05 16.05 21.66
CA ILE A 725 -17.18 14.60 21.84
C ILE A 725 -15.80 13.94 21.73
N TYR A 726 -15.00 14.27 20.72
CA TYR A 726 -13.67 13.69 20.54
C TYR A 726 -12.72 14.07 21.68
N SER A 727 -12.79 15.30 22.16
CA SER A 727 -12.06 15.75 23.35
C SER A 727 -12.43 14.93 24.59
N LYS A 728 -13.72 14.71 24.84
CA LYS A 728 -14.19 13.85 25.93
C LYS A 728 -13.74 12.39 25.75
N VAL A 729 -13.80 11.84 24.55
CA VAL A 729 -13.37 10.46 24.28
C VAL A 729 -11.87 10.30 24.54
N ARG A 730 -11.04 11.27 24.13
CA ARG A 730 -9.59 11.25 24.42
C ARG A 730 -9.30 11.39 25.91
N GLU A 731 -10.02 12.25 26.63
CA GLU A 731 -9.90 12.40 28.08
C GLU A 731 -10.21 11.09 28.82
N VAL A 732 -11.32 10.42 28.47
CA VAL A 732 -11.75 9.18 29.11
C VAL A 732 -10.86 7.99 28.75
N SER A 733 -10.42 7.91 27.49
CA SER A 733 -9.63 6.79 26.99
C SER A 733 -8.13 6.91 27.28
N GLY A 734 -7.62 8.13 27.44
CA GLY A 734 -6.17 8.41 27.41
C GLY A 734 -5.52 8.09 26.06
N LYS A 735 -6.31 8.06 24.98
CA LYS A 735 -5.86 7.73 23.63
C LYS A 735 -6.17 8.87 22.68
N ASP A 736 -5.34 9.07 21.65
CA ASP A 736 -5.41 10.20 20.73
C ASP A 736 -4.95 9.76 19.33
N ILE A 737 -5.71 10.10 18.30
CA ILE A 737 -5.30 10.01 16.90
C ILE A 737 -5.04 11.44 16.44
N GLY A 738 -3.76 11.77 16.22
CA GLY A 738 -3.33 13.16 16.04
C GLY A 738 -2.75 13.47 14.68
N TYR A 739 -2.22 12.48 13.96
CA TYR A 739 -1.51 12.70 12.70
C TYR A 739 -2.13 11.89 11.56
N PHE A 740 -2.31 12.53 10.41
CA PHE A 740 -2.68 11.87 9.17
C PHE A 740 -1.65 12.17 8.08
N ALA A 741 -1.19 11.14 7.35
CA ALA A 741 -0.25 11.33 6.25
C ALA A 741 -0.71 10.69 4.94
N VAL A 742 -0.38 11.36 3.83
CA VAL A 742 -0.66 10.90 2.46
C VAL A 742 0.58 11.09 1.59
N ASP A 743 0.90 10.09 0.78
CA ASP A 743 2.00 10.17 -0.19
C ASP A 743 1.52 10.09 -1.65
N GLY A 744 2.41 10.42 -2.57
CA GLY A 744 2.12 10.41 -4.01
C GLY A 744 1.69 9.06 -4.59
N ARG A 745 1.95 7.93 -3.91
CA ARG A 745 1.48 6.60 -4.34
C ARG A 745 0.00 6.41 -4.04
N LEU A 746 -0.48 6.94 -2.91
CA LEU A 746 -1.90 6.94 -2.57
C LEU A 746 -2.70 7.82 -3.53
N PHE A 747 -2.11 8.87 -4.11
CA PHE A 747 -2.82 9.80 -4.97
C PHE A 747 -2.88 9.33 -6.44
N PRO A 748 -4.06 9.32 -7.09
CA PRO A 748 -4.22 8.88 -8.47
C PRO A 748 -3.78 9.94 -9.49
N PHE A 749 -2.49 10.32 -9.54
CA PHE A 749 -1.97 11.32 -10.49
C PHE A 749 -2.03 10.90 -11.96
N SER A 750 -2.04 9.60 -12.24
CA SER A 750 -2.03 9.07 -13.62
C SER A 750 -2.72 7.71 -13.70
N ALA A 751 -3.35 7.46 -14.85
CA ALA A 751 -4.00 6.18 -15.19
C ALA A 751 -3.01 5.04 -15.45
N SER A 752 -1.72 5.35 -15.70
CA SER A 752 -0.70 4.37 -16.08
C SER A 752 0.37 4.13 -15.02
N PHE A 753 0.47 5.00 -14.01
CA PHE A 753 1.34 4.80 -12.87
C PHE A 753 0.61 4.06 -11.73
N ASN A 754 1.37 3.37 -10.89
CA ASN A 754 0.86 2.60 -9.74
C ASN A 754 0.25 3.53 -8.69
N ASN A 755 -0.98 3.96 -8.89
CA ASN A 755 -1.82 4.52 -7.84
C ASN A 755 -2.38 3.39 -6.98
N ILE A 756 -2.43 3.59 -5.67
CA ILE A 756 -3.01 2.61 -4.75
C ILE A 756 -4.35 3.06 -4.17
N PHE A 757 -4.90 4.23 -4.55
CA PHE A 757 -6.19 4.74 -4.05
C PHE A 757 -7.36 3.77 -4.23
N TYR A 758 -7.32 2.93 -5.29
CA TYR A 758 -8.33 1.90 -5.49
C TYR A 758 -8.42 0.90 -4.32
N ALA A 759 -7.31 0.64 -3.61
CA ALA A 759 -7.28 -0.33 -2.53
C ALA A 759 -8.00 0.17 -1.26
N PRO A 760 -7.75 1.38 -0.72
CA PRO A 760 -8.58 2.01 0.31
C PRO A 760 -10.06 2.04 -0.04
N ALA A 761 -10.42 2.41 -1.27
CA ALA A 761 -11.81 2.45 -1.71
C ALA A 761 -12.44 1.04 -1.76
N THR A 762 -11.74 0.05 -2.33
CA THR A 762 -12.23 -1.34 -2.41
C THR A 762 -12.44 -1.94 -1.02
N LEU A 763 -11.50 -1.71 -0.09
CA LEU A 763 -11.53 -2.31 1.24
C LEU A 763 -12.40 -1.56 2.25
N SER A 764 -12.86 -0.35 1.91
CA SER A 764 -13.96 0.35 2.57
C SER A 764 -15.32 0.08 1.90
N ASP A 765 -15.39 -0.93 1.02
CA ASP A 765 -16.58 -1.36 0.29
C ASP A 765 -17.23 -0.26 -0.59
N ARG A 766 -16.42 0.66 -1.14
CA ARG A 766 -16.87 1.58 -2.20
C ARG A 766 -17.07 0.85 -3.52
N VAL A 767 -17.88 1.43 -4.41
CA VAL A 767 -18.19 0.82 -5.71
C VAL A 767 -16.97 0.93 -6.65
N ILE A 768 -16.57 -0.20 -7.24
CA ILE A 768 -15.39 -0.30 -8.12
C ILE A 768 -15.81 -0.70 -9.53
N ASP A 769 -15.24 -0.06 -10.55
CA ASP A 769 -15.39 -0.46 -11.95
C ASP A 769 -14.62 -1.77 -12.20
N PRO A 770 -15.29 -2.87 -12.62
CA PRO A 770 -14.64 -4.16 -12.84
C PRO A 770 -13.68 -4.18 -14.05
N TYR A 771 -13.72 -3.20 -14.95
CA TYR A 771 -12.84 -3.13 -16.12
C TYR A 771 -11.54 -2.38 -15.85
N THR A 772 -11.61 -1.35 -14.99
CA THR A 772 -10.50 -0.43 -14.76
C THR A 772 -9.96 -0.47 -13.33
N ASN A 773 -10.66 -1.14 -12.41
CA ASN A 773 -10.47 -1.07 -10.96
C ASN A 773 -10.58 0.35 -10.38
N ALA A 774 -11.14 1.31 -11.13
CA ALA A 774 -11.33 2.67 -10.63
C ALA A 774 -12.52 2.74 -9.67
N PRO A 775 -12.38 3.39 -8.50
CA PRO A 775 -13.49 3.78 -7.64
C PRO A 775 -14.44 4.75 -8.36
N VAL A 776 -15.61 4.25 -8.75
CA VAL A 776 -16.48 4.95 -9.72
C VAL A 776 -17.00 6.28 -9.20
N ASP A 777 -17.11 6.46 -7.89
CA ASP A 777 -17.63 7.68 -7.29
C ASP A 777 -16.63 8.83 -7.36
N TYR A 778 -15.34 8.51 -7.48
CA TYR A 778 -14.25 9.46 -7.34
C TYR A 778 -13.62 9.82 -8.69
N TYR A 779 -13.37 8.83 -9.56
CA TYR A 779 -12.80 9.10 -10.87
C TYR A 779 -13.10 7.99 -11.88
N GLU A 780 -12.91 8.30 -13.16
CA GLU A 780 -13.02 7.36 -14.27
C GLU A 780 -11.72 7.32 -15.06
N ILE A 781 -11.28 6.14 -15.51
CA ILE A 781 -10.16 5.99 -16.44
C ILE A 781 -10.70 5.96 -17.87
N LYS A 782 -10.26 6.91 -18.71
CA LYS A 782 -10.65 6.99 -20.12
C LYS A 782 -9.46 6.81 -21.05
N ALA A 783 -9.71 6.19 -22.20
CA ALA A 783 -8.75 6.08 -23.28
C ALA A 783 -8.84 7.30 -24.21
N VAL A 784 -7.68 7.84 -24.58
CA VAL A 784 -7.56 8.87 -25.62
C VAL A 784 -7.17 8.19 -26.93
N THR A 785 -8.05 8.26 -27.93
CA THR A 785 -7.80 7.66 -29.25
C THR A 785 -6.94 8.55 -30.14
N SER A 786 -6.37 7.99 -31.21
CA SER A 786 -5.64 8.75 -32.25
C SER A 786 -6.49 9.82 -32.96
N THR A 787 -7.81 9.73 -32.87
CA THR A 787 -8.77 10.74 -33.34
C THR A 787 -9.09 11.81 -32.30
N GLY A 788 -8.45 11.77 -31.13
CA GLY A 788 -8.65 12.73 -30.03
C GLY A 788 -9.93 12.52 -29.23
N LEU A 789 -10.63 11.39 -29.40
CA LEU A 789 -11.85 11.10 -28.65
C LEU A 789 -11.51 10.46 -27.30
N LEU A 790 -12.21 10.92 -26.26
CA LEU A 790 -12.24 10.27 -24.95
C LEU A 790 -13.30 9.18 -24.95
N LYS A 791 -12.90 7.92 -24.73
CA LYS A 791 -13.82 6.79 -24.61
C LYS A 791 -13.57 6.05 -23.30
N SER A 792 -14.64 5.57 -22.67
CA SER A 792 -14.55 4.64 -21.56
C SER A 792 -13.94 3.32 -22.05
N VAL A 793 -13.16 2.64 -21.20
CA VAL A 793 -12.39 1.45 -21.60
C VAL A 793 -13.29 0.33 -22.14
N GLN A 794 -14.49 0.20 -21.60
CA GLN A 794 -15.51 -0.77 -22.03
C GLN A 794 -16.08 -0.49 -23.44
N ASP A 795 -16.01 0.76 -23.91
CA ASP A 795 -16.56 1.19 -25.20
C ASP A 795 -15.53 1.14 -26.35
N LEU A 796 -14.32 0.64 -26.06
CA LEU A 796 -13.26 0.50 -27.05
C LEU A 796 -13.58 -0.61 -28.06
N THR A 797 -13.45 -0.28 -29.34
CA THR A 797 -13.60 -1.22 -30.46
C THR A 797 -12.24 -1.57 -31.07
N PRO A 798 -12.09 -2.69 -31.82
CA PRO A 798 -10.84 -3.01 -32.50
C PRO A 798 -10.34 -1.97 -33.52
N ARG A 799 -11.16 -0.97 -33.86
CA ARG A 799 -10.79 0.15 -34.74
C ARG A 799 -10.20 1.34 -33.99
N ASP A 800 -10.37 1.39 -32.67
CA ASP A 800 -9.86 2.47 -31.84
C ASP A 800 -8.36 2.26 -31.56
N MET A 801 -7.53 3.16 -32.08
CA MET A 801 -6.09 3.16 -31.76
C MET A 801 -5.87 4.06 -30.53
N VAL A 802 -5.63 3.45 -29.38
CA VAL A 802 -5.38 4.15 -28.11
C VAL A 802 -3.97 4.74 -28.09
N LEU A 803 -3.85 6.03 -27.80
CA LEU A 803 -2.56 6.70 -27.60
C LEU A 803 -2.08 6.59 -26.15
N TYR A 804 -2.95 6.92 -25.21
CA TYR A 804 -2.71 6.83 -23.76
C TYR A 804 -4.04 6.81 -22.99
N TYR A 805 -3.96 6.50 -21.70
CA TYR A 805 -5.09 6.57 -20.77
C TYR A 805 -4.96 7.81 -19.88
N THR A 806 -6.09 8.41 -19.51
CA THR A 806 -6.16 9.58 -18.64
C THR A 806 -7.23 9.40 -17.58
N ILE A 807 -7.14 10.18 -16.51
CA ILE A 807 -8.10 10.20 -15.41
C ILE A 807 -9.07 11.37 -15.61
N VAL A 808 -10.35 11.11 -15.36
CA VAL A 808 -11.39 12.13 -15.23
C VAL A 808 -11.89 12.12 -13.80
N TYR A 809 -11.50 13.14 -13.02
CA TYR A 809 -11.90 13.28 -11.63
C TYR A 809 -13.34 13.77 -11.50
N LYS A 810 -14.03 13.31 -10.44
CA LYS A 810 -15.39 13.70 -10.07
C LYS A 810 -15.37 14.55 -8.79
N ASP A 811 -16.45 15.29 -8.55
CA ASP A 811 -16.54 16.21 -7.40
C ASP A 811 -16.31 15.54 -6.04
N ALA A 812 -16.76 14.29 -5.87
CA ALA A 812 -16.54 13.55 -4.63
C ALA A 812 -15.04 13.30 -4.34
N PHE A 813 -14.18 13.22 -5.36
CA PHE A 813 -12.73 13.05 -5.18
C PHE A 813 -12.09 14.26 -4.53
N TYR A 814 -12.43 15.46 -5.01
CA TYR A 814 -11.91 16.73 -4.47
C TYR A 814 -12.29 16.94 -2.99
N LYS A 815 -13.38 16.30 -2.55
CA LYS A 815 -13.85 16.36 -1.16
C LYS A 815 -13.18 15.35 -0.23
N THR A 816 -12.49 14.35 -0.75
CA THR A 816 -11.87 13.31 0.08
C THR A 816 -10.81 13.87 1.02
N MET A 817 -10.68 13.31 2.23
CA MET A 817 -9.56 13.65 3.12
C MET A 817 -8.21 13.39 2.47
N LEU A 818 -8.09 12.37 1.60
CA LEU A 818 -6.89 12.18 0.78
C LEU A 818 -6.54 13.41 -0.05
N TYR A 819 -7.53 13.97 -0.77
CA TYR A 819 -7.32 15.14 -1.61
C TYR A 819 -7.06 16.40 -0.78
N ARG A 820 -7.91 16.66 0.22
CA ARG A 820 -7.80 17.86 1.07
C ARG A 820 -6.50 17.89 1.87
N ALA A 821 -6.05 16.74 2.38
CA ALA A 821 -4.78 16.63 3.08
C ALA A 821 -3.55 16.81 2.18
N MET A 822 -3.66 16.53 0.88
CA MET A 822 -2.52 16.55 -0.04
C MET A 822 -2.47 17.79 -0.93
N MET A 823 -3.61 18.26 -1.44
CA MET A 823 -3.71 19.35 -2.43
C MET A 823 -4.50 20.55 -1.91
N GLY A 824 -5.45 20.34 -1.00
CA GLY A 824 -6.31 21.40 -0.45
C GLY A 824 -7.63 21.55 -1.20
N TYR A 825 -7.75 22.61 -1.99
CA TYR A 825 -8.97 23.02 -2.67
C TYR A 825 -9.17 22.37 -4.05
N GLY A 826 -10.42 22.09 -4.40
CA GLY A 826 -10.85 21.64 -5.72
C GLY A 826 -11.27 22.78 -6.64
N PRO A 827 -11.60 22.48 -7.92
CA PRO A 827 -11.95 23.51 -8.89
C PRO A 827 -13.17 24.37 -8.50
N SER A 828 -14.24 23.73 -8.01
CA SER A 828 -15.47 24.41 -7.60
C SER A 828 -15.24 25.38 -6.44
N ASP A 829 -14.33 25.03 -5.53
CA ASP A 829 -14.06 25.78 -4.31
C ASP A 829 -13.48 27.16 -4.68
N VAL A 830 -12.69 27.24 -5.74
CA VAL A 830 -12.08 28.46 -6.27
C VAL A 830 -12.80 29.04 -7.50
N GLY A 831 -14.03 28.61 -7.77
CA GLY A 831 -14.87 29.16 -8.85
C GLY A 831 -14.45 28.76 -10.28
N LYS A 832 -13.76 27.63 -10.44
CA LYS A 832 -13.37 27.07 -11.74
C LYS A 832 -14.33 25.94 -12.16
N ASN A 833 -14.65 25.89 -13.46
CA ASN A 833 -15.66 24.95 -14.00
C ASN A 833 -15.07 23.68 -14.65
N GLY A 834 -13.74 23.55 -14.73
CA GLY A 834 -13.07 22.38 -15.33
C GLY A 834 -12.30 21.58 -14.29
N GLN A 835 -12.11 20.27 -14.49
CA GLN A 835 -11.24 19.48 -13.62
C GLN A 835 -9.80 19.98 -13.64
N GLY A 836 -9.07 19.75 -12.55
CA GLY A 836 -7.69 20.18 -12.42
C GLY A 836 -7.08 19.80 -11.08
N ILE A 837 -5.76 19.82 -11.04
CA ILE A 837 -4.96 19.58 -9.84
C ILE A 837 -4.02 20.78 -9.66
N PRO A 838 -4.04 21.47 -8.50
CA PRO A 838 -3.19 22.63 -8.24
C PRO A 838 -1.72 22.39 -8.64
N GLY A 839 -1.19 23.28 -9.48
CA GLY A 839 0.21 23.31 -9.91
C GLY A 839 0.63 22.15 -10.83
N ILE A 840 -0.32 21.29 -11.24
CA ILE A 840 -0.02 20.08 -12.03
C ILE A 840 -0.82 20.04 -13.34
N SER A 841 -2.14 20.25 -13.31
CA SER A 841 -2.96 20.03 -14.52
C SER A 841 -4.32 20.73 -14.50
N GLY A 842 -4.91 20.85 -15.69
CA GLY A 842 -6.29 21.31 -15.86
C GLY A 842 -6.50 22.78 -15.52
N SER A 843 -7.68 23.09 -14.98
CA SER A 843 -8.09 24.47 -14.65
C SER A 843 -7.34 25.12 -13.47
N LEU A 844 -6.56 24.32 -12.73
CA LEU A 844 -5.82 24.71 -11.53
C LEU A 844 -4.29 24.67 -11.74
N ALA A 845 -3.82 24.47 -12.97
CA ALA A 845 -2.39 24.31 -13.24
C ALA A 845 -1.55 25.56 -12.88
N ASP A 846 -2.18 26.74 -12.80
CA ASP A 846 -1.58 28.02 -12.44
C ASP A 846 -1.70 28.37 -10.95
N MET A 847 -2.26 27.48 -10.12
CA MET A 847 -2.51 27.73 -8.71
C MET A 847 -1.74 26.74 -7.82
N ASP A 848 -1.08 27.21 -6.77
CA ASP A 848 -0.27 26.35 -5.89
C ASP A 848 -1.12 25.53 -4.91
N PRO A 849 -0.73 24.28 -4.61
CA PRO A 849 -1.44 23.45 -3.62
C PRO A 849 -1.34 24.06 -2.22
N MET A 850 -2.44 23.99 -1.46
CA MET A 850 -2.54 24.43 -0.07
C MET A 850 -3.03 23.25 0.79
N PRO A 851 -2.16 22.32 1.20
CA PRO A 851 -2.59 21.14 1.93
C PRO A 851 -3.29 21.51 3.25
N ALA A 852 -4.39 20.83 3.56
CA ALA A 852 -5.31 21.19 4.65
C ALA A 852 -6.06 22.53 4.48
N TRP A 853 -6.17 23.05 3.25
CA TRP A 853 -6.96 24.24 2.96
C TRP A 853 -8.39 24.14 3.49
N ASN A 854 -8.77 25.14 4.29
CA ASN A 854 -10.08 25.29 4.90
C ASN A 854 -10.51 24.02 5.69
N LEU A 855 -9.55 23.31 6.29
CA LEU A 855 -9.81 22.37 7.38
C LEU A 855 -9.61 23.11 8.70
N THR A 856 -10.68 23.28 9.45
CA THR A 856 -10.72 24.12 10.66
C THR A 856 -9.97 23.50 11.85
N HIS A 857 -9.82 22.18 11.86
CA HIS A 857 -9.20 21.39 12.93
C HIS A 857 -8.02 20.54 12.44
N PHE A 858 -7.55 20.75 11.20
CA PHE A 858 -6.32 20.14 10.70
C PHE A 858 -5.36 21.17 10.13
N LYS A 859 -4.07 20.99 10.41
CA LYS A 859 -3.00 21.87 9.93
C LYS A 859 -1.91 21.06 9.23
N GLN A 860 -1.37 21.57 8.12
CA GLN A 860 -0.16 21.01 7.54
C GLN A 860 1.03 21.23 8.49
N VAL A 861 1.70 20.14 8.86
CA VAL A 861 2.87 20.17 9.76
C VAL A 861 4.14 19.64 9.12
N TYR A 862 4.01 18.94 7.99
CA TYR A 862 5.13 18.53 7.18
C TYR A 862 4.68 18.36 5.74
N ARG A 863 5.53 18.79 4.82
CA ARG A 863 5.40 18.50 3.38
C ARG A 863 6.79 18.28 2.84
N THR A 864 6.94 17.31 1.96
CA THR A 864 8.21 17.08 1.28
C THR A 864 8.48 18.18 0.26
N ALA A 865 9.72 18.68 0.25
CA ALA A 865 10.33 19.48 -0.80
C ALA A 865 11.68 18.86 -1.19
N TYR A 866 12.34 19.42 -2.21
CA TYR A 866 13.65 18.95 -2.63
C TYR A 866 14.66 20.07 -2.71
N TYR A 867 15.90 19.75 -2.38
CA TYR A 867 17.04 20.64 -2.53
C TYR A 867 18.19 19.93 -3.23
N SER A 868 18.93 20.68 -4.05
CA SER A 868 20.20 20.31 -4.61
C SER A 868 21.25 21.36 -4.23
N PRO A 869 22.46 20.96 -3.81
CA PRO A 869 23.55 21.91 -3.55
C PRO A 869 24.12 22.52 -4.84
N LEU A 870 23.69 22.04 -6.00
CA LEU A 870 24.12 22.55 -7.31
C LEU A 870 23.22 23.70 -7.77
N ASN A 871 23.74 24.56 -8.64
CA ASN A 871 22.93 25.59 -9.29
C ASN A 871 21.91 24.95 -10.26
N SER A 872 20.88 25.70 -10.67
CA SER A 872 19.74 25.12 -11.42
C SER A 872 20.12 24.45 -12.74
N THR A 873 21.16 24.96 -13.42
CA THR A 873 21.63 24.41 -14.71
C THR A 873 22.37 23.09 -14.51
N GLU A 874 23.18 22.99 -13.46
CA GLU A 874 23.90 21.77 -13.08
C GLU A 874 22.96 20.74 -12.46
N ALA A 875 22.06 21.15 -11.57
CA ALA A 875 21.09 20.28 -10.90
C ALA A 875 20.17 19.55 -11.90
N ALA A 876 19.82 20.19 -13.03
CA ALA A 876 19.05 19.56 -14.10
C ALA A 876 19.81 18.43 -14.82
N GLN A 877 21.14 18.44 -14.80
CA GLN A 877 22.00 17.41 -15.38
C GLN A 877 22.40 16.33 -14.37
N HIS A 878 22.22 16.60 -13.08
CA HIS A 878 22.62 15.78 -11.95
C HIS A 878 21.42 15.44 -11.04
N PRO A 879 20.45 14.62 -11.50
CA PRO A 879 19.28 14.27 -10.70
C PRO A 879 19.63 13.57 -9.37
N GLU A 880 20.79 12.92 -9.29
CA GLU A 880 21.33 12.29 -8.08
C GLU A 880 21.72 13.30 -6.99
N SER A 881 21.86 14.58 -7.33
CA SER A 881 22.18 15.65 -6.37
C SER A 881 20.99 16.09 -5.52
N TRP A 882 19.77 15.74 -5.94
CA TRP A 882 18.54 16.12 -5.24
C TRP A 882 18.27 15.18 -4.07
N TYR A 883 17.90 15.76 -2.94
CA TYR A 883 17.45 15.01 -1.77
C TYR A 883 16.25 15.69 -1.12
N ALA A 884 15.44 14.87 -0.44
CA ALA A 884 14.24 15.33 0.23
C ALA A 884 14.58 16.14 1.49
N ILE A 885 13.85 17.22 1.70
CA ILE A 885 13.87 18.07 2.90
C ILE A 885 12.43 18.47 3.25
N SER A 886 12.19 19.06 4.42
CA SER A 886 10.87 19.62 4.73
C SER A 886 10.63 20.90 3.91
N TYR A 887 9.37 21.20 3.65
CA TYR A 887 8.95 22.41 2.93
C TYR A 887 9.37 23.68 3.67
N GLU A 888 9.31 23.69 5.00
CA GLU A 888 9.78 24.80 5.85
C GLU A 888 11.29 25.01 5.72
N GLU A 889 12.09 23.93 5.75
CA GLU A 889 13.54 24.01 5.53
C GLU A 889 13.82 24.54 4.12
N ALA A 890 13.05 24.10 3.13
CA ALA A 890 13.19 24.52 1.75
C ALA A 890 12.90 26.02 1.56
N LEU A 891 11.84 26.55 2.20
CA LEU A 891 11.53 27.98 2.21
C LEU A 891 12.64 28.81 2.87
N GLN A 892 13.18 28.34 3.99
CA GLN A 892 14.27 29.03 4.67
C GLN A 892 15.54 29.05 3.81
N ARG A 893 15.90 27.90 3.21
CA ARG A 893 17.06 27.80 2.30
C ARG A 893 16.88 28.68 1.06
N GLN A 894 15.69 28.76 0.49
CA GLN A 894 15.43 29.64 -0.64
C GLN A 894 15.72 31.10 -0.28
N LYS A 895 15.23 31.58 0.88
CA LYS A 895 15.53 32.93 1.39
C LYS A 895 17.04 33.13 1.60
N ASP A 896 17.73 32.14 2.15
CA ASP A 896 19.17 32.21 2.41
C ASP A 896 19.99 32.20 1.10
N ILE A 897 19.55 31.47 0.06
CA ILE A 897 20.15 31.48 -1.28
C ILE A 897 19.96 32.85 -1.94
N GLU A 898 18.75 33.42 -1.88
CA GLU A 898 18.45 34.76 -2.41
C GLU A 898 19.24 35.85 -1.67
N ALA A 899 19.47 35.68 -0.37
CA ALA A 899 20.31 36.55 0.44
C ALA A 899 21.83 36.33 0.25
N GLY A 900 22.25 35.30 -0.50
CA GLY A 900 23.65 34.95 -0.73
C GLY A 900 24.38 34.31 0.47
N ILE A 901 23.62 33.79 1.45
CA ILE A 901 24.12 33.09 2.64
C ILE A 901 24.33 31.59 2.34
N ASP A 902 23.45 31.01 1.54
CA ASP A 902 23.51 29.61 1.09
C ASP A 902 23.66 29.54 -0.45
N HIS A 903 23.97 28.35 -0.98
CA HIS A 903 24.10 28.07 -2.40
C HIS A 903 23.30 26.82 -2.77
N GLY A 904 22.74 26.78 -3.98
CA GLY A 904 22.04 25.61 -4.50
C GLY A 904 20.74 25.95 -5.23
N THR A 905 19.87 24.96 -5.35
CA THR A 905 18.56 25.06 -5.98
C THR A 905 17.54 24.35 -5.09
N VAL A 906 16.41 25.01 -4.85
CA VAL A 906 15.26 24.44 -4.14
C VAL A 906 14.14 24.19 -5.15
N ASP A 907 13.47 23.04 -5.04
CA ASP A 907 12.23 22.75 -5.74
C ASP A 907 11.07 22.77 -4.74
N LEU A 908 10.24 23.82 -4.86
CA LEU A 908 9.01 24.03 -4.09
C LEU A 908 7.75 23.72 -4.93
N SER A 909 7.91 23.28 -6.18
CA SER A 909 6.80 23.08 -7.10
C SER A 909 5.85 21.98 -6.61
N ALA A 910 4.61 22.02 -7.09
CA ALA A 910 3.63 20.97 -6.81
C ALA A 910 4.07 19.57 -7.29
N SER A 911 5.00 19.51 -8.25
CA SER A 911 5.52 18.23 -8.77
C SER A 911 6.22 17.38 -7.70
N THR A 912 6.78 18.02 -6.67
CA THR A 912 7.43 17.37 -5.52
C THR A 912 6.47 16.44 -4.76
N LEU A 913 5.17 16.74 -4.77
CA LEU A 913 4.14 15.93 -4.10
C LEU A 913 3.91 14.58 -4.81
N THR A 914 4.23 14.46 -6.10
CA THR A 914 4.12 13.18 -6.83
C THR A 914 5.09 12.10 -6.31
N SER A 915 6.19 12.54 -5.68
CA SER A 915 7.19 11.70 -5.02
C SER A 915 7.45 12.19 -3.60
N GLY A 916 6.42 12.70 -2.92
CA GLY A 916 6.53 13.27 -1.59
C GLY A 916 5.43 12.76 -0.67
N VAL A 917 5.54 13.14 0.61
CA VAL A 917 4.52 12.91 1.65
C VAL A 917 4.15 14.24 2.31
N VAL A 918 2.87 14.36 2.67
CA VAL A 918 2.31 15.44 3.48
C VAL A 918 1.78 14.85 4.78
N PHE A 919 2.07 15.50 5.90
CA PHE A 919 1.45 15.23 7.20
C PHE A 919 0.58 16.43 7.58
N ILE A 920 -0.64 16.12 7.99
CA ILE A 920 -1.53 17.04 8.66
C ILE A 920 -1.72 16.58 10.12
N GLN A 921 -1.85 17.53 11.03
CA GLN A 921 -2.07 17.28 12.45
C GLN A 921 -3.42 17.82 12.87
N TYR A 922 -4.16 17.00 13.63
CA TYR A 922 -5.42 17.38 14.25
C TYR A 922 -5.21 18.28 15.48
N TYR A 923 -6.12 19.22 15.68
CA TYR A 923 -6.21 20.06 16.88
C TYR A 923 -7.66 20.52 17.13
N ASP A 924 -8.01 20.78 18.39
CA ASP A 924 -9.39 21.16 18.79
C ASP A 924 -9.73 22.59 18.35
N GLY A 925 -8.74 23.46 18.30
CA GLY A 925 -8.88 24.87 17.93
C GLY A 925 -8.93 25.78 19.15
N ALA A 926 -8.02 26.76 19.20
CA ALA A 926 -8.15 27.87 20.15
C ALA A 926 -9.28 28.80 19.69
N ILE A 927 -9.94 29.48 20.61
CA ILE A 927 -11.14 30.26 20.30
C ILE A 927 -10.82 31.75 20.39
N LEU A 928 -11.06 32.51 19.33
CA LEU A 928 -11.02 33.97 19.34
C LEU A 928 -12.45 34.50 19.28
N ARG A 929 -12.87 35.24 20.30
CA ARG A 929 -14.19 35.88 20.36
C ARG A 929 -14.01 37.38 20.47
N GLY A 930 -14.74 38.13 19.67
CA GLY A 930 -14.71 39.58 19.78
C GLY A 930 -15.82 40.27 19.02
N GLN A 931 -15.88 41.58 19.19
CA GLN A 931 -16.75 42.50 18.49
C GLN A 931 -15.92 43.41 17.58
N ALA A 932 -16.30 43.50 16.30
CA ALA A 932 -15.72 44.44 15.35
C ALA A 932 -16.54 45.74 15.35
N THR A 933 -15.89 46.87 15.67
CA THR A 933 -16.53 48.19 15.69
C THR A 933 -15.76 49.20 14.83
N SER A 934 -16.47 50.20 14.31
CA SER A 934 -15.84 51.40 13.73
C SER A 934 -15.24 52.28 14.82
N SER A 935 -14.43 53.27 14.44
CA SER A 935 -13.76 54.20 15.35
C SER A 935 -14.70 55.09 16.18
N ASP A 936 -15.98 55.15 15.81
CA ASP A 936 -17.03 55.83 16.58
C ASP A 936 -17.83 54.89 17.51
N GLY A 937 -17.45 53.61 17.58
CA GLY A 937 -18.10 52.58 18.38
C GLY A 937 -19.28 51.89 17.69
N THR A 938 -19.56 52.19 16.41
CA THR A 938 -20.64 51.53 15.66
C THR A 938 -20.28 50.08 15.33
N PRO A 939 -21.14 49.10 15.61
CA PRO A 939 -20.92 47.71 15.20
C PRO A 939 -20.83 47.51 13.68
N LEU A 940 -19.89 46.64 13.27
CA LEU A 940 -19.61 46.35 11.87
C LEU A 940 -20.07 44.94 11.52
N SER A 941 -21.21 44.86 10.82
CA SER A 941 -21.76 43.61 10.28
C SER A 941 -21.25 43.30 8.88
N GLY A 942 -20.96 42.03 8.59
CA GLY A 942 -20.53 41.56 7.27
C GLY A 942 -19.04 41.69 6.97
N ILE A 943 -18.22 42.03 7.96
CA ILE A 943 -16.76 41.88 7.90
C ILE A 943 -16.39 40.39 7.91
N TYR A 944 -15.53 39.97 6.98
CA TYR A 944 -14.90 38.66 7.00
C TYR A 944 -13.72 38.65 7.96
N VAL A 945 -13.69 37.67 8.85
CA VAL A 945 -12.58 37.39 9.76
C VAL A 945 -12.01 36.02 9.42
N THR A 946 -10.75 35.97 9.00
CA THR A 946 -10.10 34.75 8.49
C THR A 946 -8.84 34.43 9.29
N ALA A 947 -8.75 33.20 9.79
CA ALA A 947 -7.53 32.65 10.39
C ALA A 947 -6.62 32.07 9.30
N VAL A 948 -5.40 32.59 9.18
CA VAL A 948 -4.41 32.21 8.18
C VAL A 948 -3.11 31.78 8.88
N ASP A 949 -2.57 30.62 8.52
CA ASP A 949 -1.33 30.11 9.10
C ASP A 949 -0.07 30.79 8.53
N GLU A 950 1.11 30.39 9.02
CA GLU A 950 2.41 30.90 8.58
C GLU A 950 2.74 30.62 7.10
N LEU A 951 2.06 29.66 6.48
CA LEU A 951 2.20 29.30 5.06
C LEU A 951 1.18 30.04 4.17
N GLY A 952 0.29 30.86 4.76
CA GLY A 952 -0.76 31.56 4.02
C GLY A 952 -2.00 30.70 3.76
N ILE A 953 -2.16 29.58 4.47
CA ILE A 953 -3.29 28.67 4.31
C ILE A 953 -4.44 29.11 5.24
N PRO A 954 -5.64 29.37 4.70
CA PRO A 954 -6.81 29.69 5.52
C PRO A 954 -7.37 28.44 6.18
N HIS A 955 -7.77 28.56 7.45
CA HIS A 955 -8.33 27.45 8.25
C HIS A 955 -9.80 27.65 8.63
N HIS A 956 -10.19 28.87 8.95
CA HIS A 956 -11.57 29.21 9.30
C HIS A 956 -11.83 30.64 8.87
N THR A 957 -12.99 30.88 8.25
CA THR A 957 -13.47 32.20 7.85
C THR A 957 -14.91 32.35 8.31
N VAL A 958 -15.17 33.42 9.07
CA VAL A 958 -16.50 33.78 9.55
C VAL A 958 -16.86 35.19 9.10
N GLN A 959 -18.15 35.49 9.09
CA GLN A 959 -18.65 36.86 8.96
C GLN A 959 -19.18 37.34 10.31
N THR A 960 -18.92 38.60 10.60
CA THR A 960 -19.48 39.32 11.76
C THR A 960 -20.99 39.45 11.63
N ASP A 961 -21.71 39.24 12.74
CA ASP A 961 -23.17 39.38 12.82
C ASP A 961 -23.64 40.84 12.82
N GLU A 962 -24.94 41.10 12.99
CA GLU A 962 -25.51 42.46 13.01
C GLU A 962 -24.93 43.35 14.12
N ASP A 963 -24.55 42.74 15.24
CA ASP A 963 -23.94 43.37 16.40
C ASP A 963 -22.40 43.39 16.30
N GLY A 964 -21.83 42.99 15.15
CA GLY A 964 -20.39 42.94 14.91
C GLY A 964 -19.66 41.81 15.63
N ASN A 965 -20.36 40.88 16.28
CA ASN A 965 -19.72 39.78 16.98
C ASN A 965 -19.23 38.71 16.00
N TYR A 966 -18.15 38.04 16.38
CA TYR A 966 -17.64 36.89 15.66
C TYR A 966 -16.96 35.89 16.62
N GLU A 967 -16.92 34.63 16.19
CA GLU A 967 -16.15 33.57 16.84
C GLU A 967 -15.31 32.86 15.79
N LEU A 968 -14.01 32.80 16.00
CA LEU A 968 -13.04 32.25 15.07
C LEU A 968 -12.22 31.16 15.75
N ILE A 969 -11.93 30.09 15.00
CA ILE A 969 -11.10 28.99 15.46
C ILE A 969 -9.67 29.20 14.95
N LEU A 970 -8.70 29.17 15.85
CA LEU A 970 -7.28 29.42 15.58
C LEU A 970 -6.46 28.12 15.65
N PRO A 971 -5.62 27.84 14.63
CA PRO A 971 -4.60 26.79 14.69
C PRO A 971 -3.50 27.13 15.70
N PHE A 972 -2.65 26.15 16.00
CA PHE A 972 -1.37 26.40 16.68
C PHE A 972 -0.34 27.00 15.71
N GLY A 973 0.66 27.71 16.24
CA GLY A 973 1.73 28.37 15.48
C GLY A 973 1.58 29.89 15.42
N ASP A 974 2.23 30.50 14.44
CA ASP A 974 2.18 31.95 14.19
C ASP A 974 1.02 32.25 13.23
N ILE A 975 -0.13 32.60 13.79
CA ILE A 975 -1.39 32.79 13.06
C ILE A 975 -1.61 34.27 12.78
N LYS A 976 -2.08 34.58 11.58
CA LYS A 976 -2.60 35.91 11.24
C LYS A 976 -4.12 35.86 11.17
N VAL A 977 -4.77 36.73 11.93
CA VAL A 977 -6.20 36.98 11.80
C VAL A 977 -6.39 38.19 10.91
N VAL A 978 -7.01 37.97 9.76
CA VAL A 978 -7.21 38.96 8.71
C VAL A 978 -8.65 39.43 8.72
N TYR A 979 -8.85 40.73 8.91
CA TYR A 979 -10.16 41.38 8.81
C TYR A 979 -10.26 41.99 7.42
N SER A 980 -11.29 41.62 6.67
CA SER A 980 -11.46 42.05 5.28
C SER A 980 -12.93 42.30 4.93
N ALA A 981 -13.17 43.14 3.91
CA ALA A 981 -14.50 43.48 3.44
C ALA A 981 -14.58 43.44 1.90
N GLY A 982 -15.80 43.37 1.38
CA GLY A 982 -16.07 43.30 -0.06
C GLY A 982 -16.15 41.88 -0.60
N THR A 983 -15.72 41.68 -1.86
CA THR A 983 -15.82 40.38 -2.54
C THR A 983 -14.73 39.42 -2.05
N LEU A 984 -15.13 38.29 -1.48
CA LEU A 984 -14.22 37.27 -0.97
C LEU A 984 -13.44 36.60 -2.10
N ASN A 985 -12.11 36.59 -2.03
CA ASN A 985 -11.31 35.74 -2.88
C ASN A 985 -11.48 34.29 -2.42
N LYS A 986 -12.06 33.46 -3.29
CA LYS A 986 -12.37 32.06 -2.97
C LYS A 986 -11.15 31.18 -2.68
N GLN A 987 -9.96 31.52 -3.15
CA GLN A 987 -8.74 30.76 -2.85
C GLN A 987 -8.16 31.16 -1.50
N THR A 988 -7.93 32.45 -1.27
CA THR A 988 -7.29 32.92 -0.03
C THR A 988 -8.27 33.00 1.13
N GLN A 989 -9.57 32.93 0.87
CA GLN A 989 -10.64 33.19 1.85
C GLN A 989 -10.49 34.57 2.52
N VAL A 990 -9.94 35.54 1.78
CA VAL A 990 -9.71 36.92 2.23
C VAL A 990 -10.25 37.86 1.16
N ALA A 991 -11.02 38.86 1.56
CA ALA A 991 -11.52 39.92 0.68
C ALA A 991 -10.50 41.06 0.58
N SER A 992 -10.93 42.31 0.40
CA SER A 992 -10.03 43.45 0.50
C SER A 992 -9.63 43.67 1.96
N VAL A 993 -8.33 43.59 2.24
CA VAL A 993 -7.79 43.62 3.62
C VAL A 993 -7.99 44.99 4.25
N ILE A 994 -8.58 45.01 5.44
CA ILE A 994 -8.68 46.19 6.32
C ILE A 994 -7.48 46.23 7.25
N THR A 995 -7.27 45.14 8.00
CA THR A 995 -6.18 45.02 8.97
C THR A 995 -5.86 43.57 9.27
N GLU A 996 -4.66 43.33 9.81
CA GLU A 996 -4.18 42.00 10.20
C GLU A 996 -3.66 42.05 11.65
N LYS A 997 -3.94 41.01 12.42
CA LYS A 997 -3.45 40.84 13.80
C LYS A 997 -2.71 39.52 13.97
N PRO A 998 -1.46 39.53 14.44
CA PRO A 998 -0.73 38.30 14.73
C PRO A 998 -1.13 37.72 16.08
N TYR A 999 -1.25 36.39 16.12
CA TYR A 999 -1.46 35.59 17.34
C TYR A 999 -0.45 34.45 17.34
N ASN A 1000 0.22 34.22 18.47
CA ASN A 1000 1.06 33.04 18.66
C ASN A 1000 0.32 32.06 19.57
N ILE A 1001 -0.08 30.93 19.02
CA ILE A 1001 -0.91 29.94 19.69
C ILE A 1001 -0.06 28.70 19.95
N SER A 1002 0.12 28.34 21.21
CA SER A 1002 0.82 27.09 21.55
C SER A 1002 -0.04 25.86 21.20
N TYR A 1003 0.61 24.72 20.96
CA TYR A 1003 -0.12 23.46 20.71
C TYR A 1003 -1.06 23.08 21.87
N ALA A 1004 -0.67 23.36 23.13
CA ALA A 1004 -1.52 23.10 24.29
C ALA A 1004 -2.79 23.97 24.33
N GLN A 1005 -2.69 25.24 23.89
CA GLN A 1005 -3.85 26.12 23.74
C GLN A 1005 -4.75 25.68 22.59
N ALA A 1006 -4.18 25.35 21.43
CA ALA A 1006 -4.96 24.84 20.30
C ALA A 1006 -5.65 23.50 20.61
N MET A 1007 -5.05 22.67 21.47
CA MET A 1007 -5.65 21.42 21.95
C MET A 1007 -6.64 21.61 23.10
N ARG A 1008 -6.97 22.87 23.48
CA ARG A 1008 -7.85 23.21 24.62
C ARG A 1008 -7.42 22.56 25.95
N LYS A 1009 -6.14 22.19 26.07
CA LYS A 1009 -5.54 21.61 27.30
C LYS A 1009 -5.03 22.69 28.25
N ASP A 1010 -4.63 23.84 27.71
CA ASP A 1010 -4.36 25.05 28.50
C ASP A 1010 -5.68 25.78 28.78
N PRO A 1011 -6.00 26.18 30.03
CA PRO A 1011 -7.23 26.92 30.34
C PRO A 1011 -7.33 28.29 29.64
N ASN A 1012 -6.22 28.86 29.17
CA ASN A 1012 -6.16 30.13 28.43
C ASN A 1012 -6.17 29.89 26.91
N TYR A 1013 -7.11 29.06 26.43
CA TYR A 1013 -7.31 28.78 25.01
C TYR A 1013 -8.29 29.74 24.33
N THR A 1014 -8.96 30.60 25.11
CA THR A 1014 -9.85 31.65 24.59
C THR A 1014 -9.14 33.00 24.61
N PHE A 1015 -9.25 33.73 23.51
CA PHE A 1015 -8.64 35.04 23.30
C PHE A 1015 -9.71 36.10 23.09
N ASP A 1016 -9.44 37.29 23.60
CA ASP A 1016 -10.21 38.51 23.32
C ASP A 1016 -9.82 39.05 21.95
N GLY A 1017 -10.82 39.18 21.08
CA GLY A 1017 -10.70 39.64 19.71
C GLY A 1017 -11.37 40.99 19.45
N ASP A 1018 -11.81 41.72 20.48
CA ASP A 1018 -12.41 43.03 20.27
C ASP A 1018 -11.47 43.93 19.44
N ILE A 1019 -12.01 44.53 18.37
CA ILE A 1019 -11.21 45.28 17.42
C ILE A 1019 -11.94 46.50 16.87
N GLU A 1020 -11.22 47.62 16.86
CA GLU A 1020 -11.61 48.85 16.20
C GLU A 1020 -11.02 48.87 14.77
N LEU A 1021 -11.86 49.06 13.77
CA LEU A 1021 -11.51 49.06 12.35
C LEU A 1021 -11.72 50.44 11.73
N ASP A 1022 -10.71 50.94 11.02
CA ASP A 1022 -10.77 52.21 10.26
C ASP A 1022 -11.54 52.01 8.95
N VAL A 1023 -12.86 51.92 9.05
CA VAL A 1023 -13.79 51.76 7.91
C VAL A 1023 -14.93 52.77 7.99
N SER A 1024 -15.43 53.19 6.83
CA SER A 1024 -16.60 54.07 6.71
C SER A 1024 -17.84 53.25 6.38
N ILE A 1025 -19.02 53.73 6.77
CA ILE A 1025 -20.30 53.12 6.37
C ILE A 1025 -20.91 54.01 5.30
N VAL A 1026 -21.36 53.42 4.19
CA VAL A 1026 -22.14 54.11 3.16
C VAL A 1026 -23.55 53.51 3.17
N SER A 1027 -24.53 54.30 3.60
CA SER A 1027 -25.93 53.91 3.59
C SER A 1027 -26.75 54.80 2.67
N GLY A 1028 -27.96 54.37 2.32
CA GLY A 1028 -28.88 55.23 1.58
C GLY A 1028 -30.09 54.46 1.10
N ARG A 1029 -30.89 55.12 0.26
CA ARG A 1029 -32.11 54.54 -0.30
C ARG A 1029 -32.13 54.59 -1.82
N VAL A 1030 -32.59 53.52 -2.46
CA VAL A 1030 -32.87 53.46 -3.90
C VAL A 1030 -34.38 53.63 -4.11
N TYR A 1031 -34.78 54.58 -4.95
CA TYR A 1031 -36.20 54.90 -5.18
C TYR A 1031 -36.45 55.51 -6.56
N TRP A 1032 -37.70 55.41 -7.02
CA TRP A 1032 -38.23 56.16 -8.15
C TRP A 1032 -38.46 57.62 -7.75
N ASP A 1033 -37.67 58.52 -8.33
CA ASP A 1033 -37.77 59.98 -8.21
C ASP A 1033 -38.88 60.49 -9.14
N ASN A 1034 -40.12 60.45 -8.66
CA ASN A 1034 -41.32 60.72 -9.47
C ASN A 1034 -41.52 62.22 -9.70
N ASN A 1035 -41.04 63.07 -8.78
CA ASN A 1035 -41.14 64.53 -8.89
C ASN A 1035 -39.90 65.19 -9.52
N GLY A 1036 -38.79 64.45 -9.66
CA GLY A 1036 -37.56 64.89 -10.30
C GLY A 1036 -36.65 65.75 -9.42
N ASP A 1037 -36.86 65.81 -8.11
CA ASP A 1037 -36.12 66.71 -7.21
C ASP A 1037 -34.89 66.05 -6.53
N ASN A 1038 -34.71 64.73 -6.70
CA ASN A 1038 -33.65 63.91 -6.10
C ASN A 1038 -33.68 63.85 -4.57
N ILE A 1039 -34.81 64.15 -3.93
CA ILE A 1039 -35.01 64.06 -2.48
C ILE A 1039 -36.16 63.09 -2.22
N TYR A 1040 -35.90 62.02 -1.47
CA TYR A 1040 -36.94 61.03 -1.18
C TYR A 1040 -38.10 61.64 -0.39
N ASP A 1041 -39.27 61.69 -0.99
CA ASP A 1041 -40.55 62.04 -0.34
C ASP A 1041 -41.46 60.80 -0.28
N PRO A 1042 -41.78 60.26 0.92
CA PRO A 1042 -42.62 59.06 1.04
C PRO A 1042 -44.06 59.24 0.53
N ASP A 1043 -44.54 60.48 0.37
CA ASP A 1043 -45.88 60.76 -0.16
C ASP A 1043 -45.90 60.81 -1.71
N VAL A 1044 -44.74 60.87 -2.37
CA VAL A 1044 -44.61 61.08 -3.83
C VAL A 1044 -43.73 60.03 -4.53
N ASP A 1045 -42.66 59.58 -3.88
CA ASP A 1045 -41.68 58.65 -4.41
C ASP A 1045 -41.91 57.21 -3.95
N GLU A 1046 -41.45 56.26 -4.77
CA GLU A 1046 -41.63 54.83 -4.51
C GLU A 1046 -40.29 54.15 -4.31
N VAL A 1047 -40.12 53.43 -3.20
CA VAL A 1047 -38.88 52.71 -2.88
C VAL A 1047 -38.70 51.49 -3.76
N MET A 1048 -37.44 51.14 -4.06
CA MET A 1048 -37.11 49.96 -4.84
C MET A 1048 -36.62 48.84 -3.96
N ASP A 1049 -37.40 47.75 -3.89
CA ASP A 1049 -36.94 46.51 -3.28
C ASP A 1049 -36.00 45.77 -4.24
N ASN A 1050 -34.98 45.11 -3.68
CA ASN A 1050 -34.07 44.21 -4.39
C ASN A 1050 -33.25 44.84 -5.55
N ALA A 1051 -33.12 46.17 -5.61
CA ALA A 1051 -32.11 46.83 -6.43
C ALA A 1051 -30.72 46.59 -5.84
N THR A 1052 -29.75 46.20 -6.67
CA THR A 1052 -28.36 45.93 -6.24
C THR A 1052 -27.56 47.22 -6.25
N VAL A 1053 -27.02 47.65 -5.12
CA VAL A 1053 -26.11 48.78 -5.03
C VAL A 1053 -24.68 48.28 -5.02
N VAL A 1054 -23.85 48.83 -5.89
CA VAL A 1054 -22.44 48.46 -6.03
C VAL A 1054 -21.57 49.64 -5.62
N LEU A 1055 -20.68 49.40 -4.67
CA LEU A 1055 -19.58 50.30 -4.32
C LEU A 1055 -18.29 49.66 -4.79
N GLU A 1056 -17.53 50.38 -5.62
CA GLU A 1056 -16.29 49.88 -6.18
C GLU A 1056 -15.22 50.96 -6.21
N ASN A 1057 -13.99 50.56 -5.95
CA ASN A 1057 -12.81 51.38 -6.13
C ASN A 1057 -11.85 50.64 -7.07
N PRO A 1058 -11.57 51.18 -8.27
CA PRO A 1058 -10.77 50.48 -9.26
C PRO A 1058 -9.26 50.59 -8.97
N GLU A 1059 -8.84 51.53 -8.10
CA GLU A 1059 -7.44 51.70 -7.70
C GLU A 1059 -7.06 50.74 -6.58
N SER A 1060 -7.93 50.56 -5.58
CA SER A 1060 -7.70 49.57 -4.50
C SER A 1060 -8.22 48.17 -4.84
N GLY A 1061 -9.01 48.04 -5.90
CA GLY A 1061 -9.68 46.79 -6.28
C GLY A 1061 -10.83 46.40 -5.33
N PHE A 1062 -11.22 47.29 -4.42
CA PHE A 1062 -12.36 47.09 -3.53
C PHE A 1062 -13.65 47.03 -4.32
N ARG A 1063 -14.49 46.04 -4.05
CA ARG A 1063 -15.81 45.91 -4.66
C ARG A 1063 -16.77 45.21 -3.72
N GLN A 1064 -17.90 45.85 -3.44
CA GLN A 1064 -18.98 45.30 -2.64
C GLN A 1064 -20.34 45.56 -3.30
N GLU A 1065 -21.19 44.55 -3.29
CA GLU A 1065 -22.57 44.63 -3.78
C GLU A 1065 -23.53 44.32 -2.64
N VAL A 1066 -24.60 45.10 -2.50
CA VAL A 1066 -25.66 44.90 -1.51
C VAL A 1066 -27.01 45.12 -2.17
N ALA A 1067 -27.92 44.15 -2.03
CA ALA A 1067 -29.31 44.33 -2.42
C ALA A 1067 -30.03 45.23 -1.40
N THR A 1068 -30.85 46.13 -1.89
CA THR A 1068 -31.75 46.93 -1.06
C THR A 1068 -32.82 46.08 -0.39
N ASN A 1069 -33.21 46.49 0.83
CA ASN A 1069 -34.30 45.84 1.56
C ASN A 1069 -35.69 46.27 1.03
N ALA A 1070 -36.77 45.74 1.61
CA ALA A 1070 -38.14 46.07 1.25
C ALA A 1070 -38.53 47.56 1.43
N THR A 1071 -37.70 48.34 2.13
CA THR A 1071 -37.84 49.80 2.27
C THR A 1071 -36.90 50.59 1.34
N GLY A 1072 -36.24 49.91 0.41
CA GLY A 1072 -35.28 50.45 -0.54
C GLY A 1072 -33.93 50.84 0.06
N GLU A 1073 -33.67 50.51 1.32
CA GLU A 1073 -32.44 50.92 2.00
C GLU A 1073 -31.30 49.94 1.74
N TYR A 1074 -30.09 50.47 1.65
CA TYR A 1074 -28.85 49.70 1.57
C TYR A 1074 -27.84 50.21 2.60
N ARG A 1075 -26.90 49.34 2.98
CA ARG A 1075 -25.78 49.66 3.87
C ARG A 1075 -24.55 48.88 3.42
N ILE A 1076 -23.46 49.59 3.11
CA ILE A 1076 -22.20 49.03 2.60
C ILE A 1076 -21.07 49.47 3.53
N ILE A 1077 -20.19 48.54 3.91
CA ILE A 1077 -18.93 48.87 4.57
C ILE A 1077 -17.94 49.29 3.49
N ALA A 1078 -17.26 50.40 3.68
CA ALA A 1078 -16.36 50.95 2.70
C ALA A 1078 -14.95 51.12 3.26
N LEU A 1079 -13.96 50.73 2.45
CA LEU A 1079 -12.57 51.05 2.72
C LEU A 1079 -12.32 52.54 2.46
N ARG A 1080 -11.44 53.12 3.28
CA ARG A 1080 -11.03 54.52 3.20
C ARG A 1080 -10.11 54.74 2.00
N ASP A 1081 -10.69 54.75 0.81
CA ASP A 1081 -9.96 54.94 -0.45
C ASP A 1081 -10.53 56.14 -1.23
N GLU A 1082 -9.63 56.98 -1.77
CA GLU A 1082 -10.03 58.04 -2.71
C GLU A 1082 -10.47 57.42 -4.05
N GLY A 1083 -11.44 58.03 -4.73
CA GLY A 1083 -11.87 57.58 -6.07
C GLY A 1083 -12.94 56.48 -6.11
N SER A 1084 -13.50 56.08 -4.97
CA SER A 1084 -14.61 55.12 -4.88
C SER A 1084 -15.87 55.63 -5.60
N TYR A 1085 -16.53 54.78 -6.38
CA TYR A 1085 -17.76 55.09 -7.07
C TYR A 1085 -18.91 54.17 -6.66
N ILE A 1086 -20.10 54.74 -6.60
CA ILE A 1086 -21.34 54.05 -6.26
C ILE A 1086 -22.32 54.11 -7.43
N TYR A 1087 -23.03 53.02 -7.67
CA TYR A 1087 -24.09 52.93 -8.68
C TYR A 1087 -25.10 51.85 -8.29
N GLY A 1088 -26.32 51.96 -8.83
CA GLY A 1088 -27.33 50.92 -8.69
C GLY A 1088 -27.42 50.05 -9.95
N VAL A 1089 -27.86 48.81 -9.77
CA VAL A 1089 -28.10 47.82 -10.82
C VAL A 1089 -29.46 47.17 -10.57
N LEU A 1090 -30.32 47.17 -11.58
CA LEU A 1090 -31.63 46.51 -11.54
C LEU A 1090 -31.91 45.93 -12.94
N ASP A 1091 -32.34 44.67 -12.99
CA ASP A 1091 -32.66 43.97 -14.24
C ASP A 1091 -31.57 44.07 -15.33
N GLY A 1092 -30.29 44.09 -14.92
CA GLY A 1092 -29.14 44.20 -15.83
C GLY A 1092 -28.80 45.61 -16.30
N HIS A 1093 -29.55 46.64 -15.89
CA HIS A 1093 -29.26 48.05 -16.15
C HIS A 1093 -28.47 48.67 -15.00
N SER A 1094 -27.37 49.36 -15.30
CA SER A 1094 -26.60 50.12 -14.32
C SER A 1094 -26.93 51.62 -14.42
N PHE A 1095 -27.23 52.26 -13.29
CA PHE A 1095 -27.66 53.66 -13.23
C PHE A 1095 -26.98 54.45 -12.11
N LEU A 1096 -26.92 55.77 -12.30
CA LEU A 1096 -26.36 56.75 -11.35
C LEU A 1096 -24.90 56.46 -10.92
N ASN A 1097 -23.99 56.27 -11.87
CA ASN A 1097 -22.57 56.13 -11.56
C ASN A 1097 -21.94 57.46 -11.10
N ARG A 1098 -21.53 57.54 -9.83
CA ARG A 1098 -20.87 58.72 -9.25
C ARG A 1098 -19.74 58.36 -8.29
N THR A 1099 -18.67 59.16 -8.33
CA THR A 1099 -17.63 59.16 -7.30
C THR A 1099 -18.16 59.76 -6.01
N ILE A 1100 -17.90 59.09 -4.88
CA ILE A 1100 -18.28 59.56 -3.54
C ILE A 1100 -17.06 59.87 -2.69
N SER A 1101 -17.21 60.81 -1.78
CA SER A 1101 -16.24 61.08 -0.70
C SER A 1101 -16.87 60.61 0.61
N MET A 1102 -16.16 59.76 1.34
CA MET A 1102 -16.65 59.14 2.56
C MET A 1102 -16.19 59.96 3.78
N ASN A 1103 -17.00 59.96 4.84
CA ASN A 1103 -16.62 60.57 6.10
C ASN A 1103 -15.49 59.79 6.77
N GLU A 1104 -14.71 60.48 7.60
CA GLU A 1104 -13.59 59.90 8.37
C GLU A 1104 -14.06 58.85 9.40
N TYR A 1105 -15.30 58.95 9.87
CA TYR A 1105 -16.00 57.97 10.70
C TYR A 1105 -17.52 58.17 10.57
N GLY A 1106 -18.29 57.13 10.91
CA GLY A 1106 -19.75 57.14 10.90
C GLY A 1106 -20.37 56.90 9.52
N ASP A 1107 -21.68 57.14 9.45
CA ASP A 1107 -22.50 56.84 8.28
C ASP A 1107 -22.48 57.98 7.26
N THR A 1108 -22.12 57.66 6.02
CA THR A 1108 -22.17 58.56 4.87
C THR A 1108 -23.41 58.23 4.05
N ARG A 1109 -24.46 59.04 4.20
CA ARG A 1109 -25.74 58.81 3.52
C ARG A 1109 -25.70 59.26 2.05
N TRP A 1110 -26.01 58.34 1.14
CA TRP A 1110 -26.07 58.55 -0.31
C TRP A 1110 -27.31 57.90 -0.91
N ASP A 1111 -28.36 58.66 -1.17
CA ASP A 1111 -29.54 58.11 -1.83
C ASP A 1111 -29.33 58.00 -3.36
N ILE A 1112 -29.93 56.97 -3.99
CA ILE A 1112 -29.84 56.67 -5.42
C ILE A 1112 -31.23 56.90 -6.07
N PRO A 1113 -31.55 58.12 -6.50
CA PRO A 1113 -32.78 58.42 -7.22
C PRO A 1113 -32.71 57.93 -8.67
N ILE A 1114 -33.77 57.27 -9.14
CA ILE A 1114 -33.97 56.92 -10.55
C ILE A 1114 -35.18 57.66 -11.07
N ARG A 1115 -34.98 58.45 -12.14
CA ARG A 1115 -36.11 59.08 -12.82
C ARG A 1115 -36.78 58.07 -13.74
N PRO A 1116 -38.09 57.80 -13.56
CA PRO A 1116 -38.81 56.89 -14.43
C PRO A 1116 -38.86 57.46 -15.85
N SER A 1117 -38.44 56.66 -16.83
CA SER A 1117 -38.68 56.98 -18.25
C SER A 1117 -40.00 56.35 -18.69
N SER A 1118 -40.67 56.96 -19.67
CA SER A 1118 -41.83 56.35 -20.30
C SER A 1118 -41.76 56.43 -21.83
N ILE A 1119 -42.29 55.41 -22.49
CA ILE A 1119 -42.51 55.39 -23.94
C ILE A 1119 -44.02 55.39 -24.14
N SER A 1120 -44.55 56.52 -24.61
CA SER A 1120 -45.95 56.66 -24.96
C SER A 1120 -46.12 57.00 -26.43
N GLY A 1121 -47.20 56.54 -27.04
CA GLY A 1121 -47.53 56.86 -28.42
C GLY A 1121 -48.95 56.46 -28.77
N THR A 1122 -49.31 56.69 -30.03
CA THR A 1122 -50.61 56.29 -30.58
C THR A 1122 -50.38 55.30 -31.72
N VAL A 1123 -51.09 54.18 -31.71
CA VAL A 1123 -51.12 53.22 -32.82
C VAL A 1123 -52.36 53.52 -33.66
N GLU A 1124 -52.14 53.70 -34.97
CA GLU A 1124 -53.19 53.92 -35.96
C GLU A 1124 -53.16 52.80 -37.01
N PHE A 1125 -54.33 52.46 -37.56
CA PHE A 1125 -54.41 51.60 -38.74
C PHE A 1125 -53.92 52.37 -39.98
N GLU A 1126 -53.46 51.66 -41.03
CA GLU A 1126 -53.02 52.30 -42.30
C GLU A 1126 -54.07 53.22 -42.95
N SER A 1127 -55.34 53.08 -42.59
CA SER A 1127 -56.44 53.96 -43.01
C SER A 1127 -56.51 55.31 -42.26
N GLY A 1128 -55.64 55.55 -41.28
CA GLY A 1128 -55.54 56.81 -40.51
C GLY A 1128 -56.51 56.94 -39.32
N GLY A 1129 -57.07 55.83 -38.83
CA GLY A 1129 -57.93 55.80 -37.62
C GLY A 1129 -57.22 55.11 -36.44
N PRO A 1130 -57.55 55.45 -35.17
CA PRO A 1130 -56.91 54.86 -34.00
C PRO A 1130 -57.14 53.35 -33.93
N ALA A 1131 -56.14 52.62 -33.47
CA ALA A 1131 -56.17 51.16 -33.33
C ALA A 1131 -56.33 50.76 -31.85
N PRO A 1132 -57.57 50.63 -31.34
CA PRO A 1132 -57.81 50.24 -29.95
C PRO A 1132 -57.62 48.73 -29.74
N SER A 1133 -57.30 48.33 -28.51
CA SER A 1133 -57.14 46.92 -28.10
C SER A 1133 -56.00 46.17 -28.82
N VAL A 1134 -54.94 46.88 -29.21
CA VAL A 1134 -53.72 46.27 -29.78
C VAL A 1134 -52.74 45.97 -28.65
N ASP A 1135 -52.35 44.70 -28.52
CA ASP A 1135 -51.31 44.29 -27.58
C ASP A 1135 -49.94 44.66 -28.13
N LEU A 1136 -49.27 45.58 -27.44
CA LEU A 1136 -47.90 45.97 -27.70
C LEU A 1136 -47.00 45.29 -26.68
N SER A 1137 -45.83 44.85 -27.14
CA SER A 1137 -44.81 44.25 -26.28
C SER A 1137 -43.52 45.03 -26.43
N LEU A 1138 -43.02 45.60 -25.34
CA LEU A 1138 -41.70 46.19 -25.24
C LEU A 1138 -40.77 45.16 -24.61
N LYS A 1139 -39.80 44.67 -25.40
CA LYS A 1139 -38.78 43.75 -24.90
C LYS A 1139 -37.54 44.54 -24.51
N ASP A 1140 -37.12 44.40 -23.28
CA ASP A 1140 -35.86 44.92 -22.77
C ASP A 1140 -34.71 44.02 -23.28
N GLU A 1141 -33.71 44.63 -23.92
CA GLU A 1141 -32.57 43.91 -24.47
C GLU A 1141 -31.56 43.48 -23.39
N ALA A 1142 -31.49 44.17 -22.25
CA ALA A 1142 -30.56 43.86 -21.16
C ALA A 1142 -31.08 42.73 -20.26
N SER A 1143 -32.34 42.83 -19.80
CA SER A 1143 -32.97 41.79 -18.96
C SER A 1143 -33.55 40.62 -19.78
N GLY A 1144 -33.92 40.88 -21.05
CA GLY A 1144 -34.66 39.94 -21.88
C GLY A 1144 -36.17 39.87 -21.57
N GLU A 1145 -36.65 40.60 -20.56
CA GLU A 1145 -38.06 40.63 -20.16
C GLU A 1145 -38.92 41.43 -21.15
N ALA A 1146 -40.19 41.03 -21.29
CA ALA A 1146 -41.13 41.68 -22.19
C ALA A 1146 -42.30 42.28 -21.40
N ARG A 1147 -42.36 43.62 -21.32
CA ARG A 1147 -43.52 44.34 -20.80
C ARG A 1147 -44.60 44.41 -21.87
N ARG A 1148 -45.86 44.30 -21.48
CA ARG A 1148 -47.00 44.36 -22.41
C ARG A 1148 -48.00 45.40 -21.98
N VAL A 1149 -48.46 46.20 -22.94
CA VAL A 1149 -49.50 47.22 -22.76
C VAL A 1149 -50.47 47.09 -23.92
N THR A 1150 -51.76 47.21 -23.62
CA THR A 1150 -52.82 47.19 -24.64
C THR A 1150 -53.26 48.62 -24.92
N THR A 1151 -53.38 49.00 -26.19
CA THR A 1151 -53.82 50.36 -26.56
C THR A 1151 -55.26 50.65 -26.12
N ASP A 1152 -55.51 51.88 -25.68
CA ASP A 1152 -56.83 52.34 -25.23
C ASP A 1152 -57.81 52.61 -26.41
N GLU A 1153 -59.03 53.09 -26.12
CA GLU A 1153 -60.05 53.40 -27.14
C GLU A 1153 -59.61 54.46 -28.18
N SER A 1154 -58.59 55.26 -27.85
CA SER A 1154 -57.99 56.28 -28.73
C SER A 1154 -56.72 55.80 -29.42
N GLY A 1155 -56.35 54.52 -29.26
CA GLY A 1155 -55.14 53.93 -29.82
C GLY A 1155 -53.87 54.29 -29.04
N GLN A 1156 -53.98 54.97 -27.89
CA GLN A 1156 -52.83 55.38 -27.09
C GLN A 1156 -52.29 54.22 -26.25
N PHE A 1157 -50.97 54.19 -26.08
CA PHE A 1157 -50.28 53.31 -25.15
C PHE A 1157 -49.22 54.09 -24.38
N GLU A 1158 -48.91 53.63 -23.18
CA GLU A 1158 -47.77 54.11 -22.40
C GLU A 1158 -47.11 52.92 -21.68
N PHE A 1159 -45.81 52.75 -21.89
CA PHE A 1159 -44.95 51.94 -21.05
C PHE A 1159 -44.29 52.88 -20.04
N ASP A 1160 -44.65 52.77 -18.76
CA ASP A 1160 -44.13 53.60 -17.67
C ASP A 1160 -43.00 52.90 -16.88
N LYS A 1161 -42.32 53.67 -16.02
CA LYS A 1161 -41.23 53.21 -15.12
C LYS A 1161 -40.19 52.34 -15.83
N LEU A 1162 -39.77 52.79 -17.01
CA LEU A 1162 -38.69 52.18 -17.76
C LEU A 1162 -37.35 52.61 -17.18
N LEU A 1163 -36.45 51.65 -17.02
CA LEU A 1163 -35.07 51.90 -16.62
C LEU A 1163 -34.33 52.59 -17.79
N PRO A 1164 -33.46 53.59 -17.50
CA PRO A 1164 -32.78 54.41 -18.51
C PRO A 1164 -31.68 53.70 -19.29
#